data_AF-A0A3R7PW81-F1
#
_entry.id   AF-A0A3R7PW81-F1
#
_cell.length_a   1.000
_cell.length_b   1.000
_cell.length_c   1.000
_cell.angle_alpha   90.00
_cell.angle_beta   90.00
_cell.angle_gamma   90.00
#
_symmetry.space_group_name_H-M   'P 1'
#
loop_
_entity.id
_entity.type
_entity.pdbx_description
1 polymer ?
#
loop_
_entity_poly.entity_id
_entity_poly.type
_entity_poly.pdbx_seq_one_letter_code
_entity_poly.pdbx_strand_id
1 'polypeptide(L)'
;MALTRTWPCLAVTTYRQSKVSDRFQLLITKKEVECDYVGVDATALVATGLRLAKNVSTEQRRHKEVARHVAQSLQQLLKKVRCKKSLLLAMDGAETLLKAERTRSGSLTRKLESRLMRLPGTALMQAVEERLVRMMPERQILPVEVVFSGTCVQGCVEQKMSAWALDLASRDTFNGSSDSLCLIGASELYLNVMALSPFYNITSVVQNNADLRQMRLQDILEWLELDKKAKEGESVTIAKMRTDILFLFILAFGASSTELNPLPGLGFHELVEWYVKLLNESAPPEAMASQSSTPTAAGTTGTFLFEDAPGNTLRLNLPLLCRIMQLVTRREAAQRADAASEAYLEHALQTHAMLCLGEAPAYDYLPTVPLSPQANSTLPGLAQFTGHLNALCGSSPHRTARCAVPRLNASESPGGGEPVPQHRPLTAAEYTILCQSLPATVEGLIHQYVGVAPKPEVGKMITAANTLEAHRIVREVLSYANPLKPHKCLCLSPSYCWLQSEKTQLWRFKYVDIGVCSHKAETRRHRNAIKGVTLEVNMSRDGPACFAPSTATWEPILNFPCGAEEPHAAASPQAEHDTRSEPPPPPPPTVGEGKVKTPPQEEGSVEPGLTSRLPTRGSKGGVRAGIASQATLKLLTWNVMFDRYSGKPTPLGMPGIDWCSRKRYPVLAKVIQQEEADVVGMQEVEPVFWEFLSKQPWMRENYYFSCGYASPSITPWGVLMLVHRRRFPVQNITFLNVPAWANHISLMPVVRLQMPHGSVHVAVAHLLAPYTKSHETARTSQDSALRHHMVKTLAGDAVTMGDFNDWPTREFYMPAESHYVDCWPLLRPHDAGKTMDETNTFCKLKVEEMFYGRSDKLFLRSRHLVPVEGHLVGTKSVNDENGNKDAPAYLFPSDHYGVSMTFALKPR
;
A
#
# COMPACT_ATOMS: atom_id res chain seq x y z
N MET A 1 10.30 -46.52 -16.03
CA MET A 1 9.41 -45.93 -15.00
C MET A 1 9.35 -44.43 -15.23
N ALA A 2 8.17 -43.80 -15.13
CA ALA A 2 8.00 -42.36 -15.34
C ALA A 2 7.91 -41.61 -14.02
N LEU A 3 8.66 -40.52 -13.87
CA LEU A 3 8.59 -39.59 -12.73
C LEU A 3 8.73 -38.14 -13.23
N THR A 4 7.61 -37.59 -13.71
CA THR A 4 7.48 -36.20 -14.16
C THR A 4 7.46 -35.24 -12.97
N ARG A 5 8.63 -34.72 -12.56
CA ARG A 5 8.73 -33.63 -11.58
C ARG A 5 8.59 -32.26 -12.25
N THR A 6 7.37 -31.76 -12.35
CA THR A 6 7.11 -30.34 -12.61
C THR A 6 7.53 -29.49 -11.42
N TRP A 7 8.41 -28.49 -11.63
CA TRP A 7 8.79 -27.52 -10.60
C TRP A 7 7.83 -26.31 -10.65
N PRO A 8 7.18 -25.92 -9.54
CA PRO A 8 6.20 -24.83 -9.55
C PRO A 8 6.87 -23.46 -9.64
N CYS A 9 6.25 -22.54 -10.39
CA CYS A 9 6.63 -21.14 -10.38
C CYS A 9 6.21 -20.50 -9.05
N LEU A 10 7.12 -19.75 -8.42
CA LEU A 10 6.82 -18.99 -7.19
C LEU A 10 6.40 -17.58 -7.58
N ALA A 11 5.08 -17.35 -7.54
CA ALA A 11 4.46 -16.05 -7.74
C ALA A 11 4.71 -15.11 -6.55
N VAL A 12 4.16 -13.88 -6.64
CA VAL A 12 3.86 -13.09 -5.43
C VAL A 12 3.00 -13.95 -4.51
N THR A 13 3.34 -14.03 -3.22
CA THR A 13 2.63 -14.93 -2.30
C THR A 13 1.28 -14.35 -1.91
N THR A 14 0.24 -14.77 -2.64
CA THR A 14 -1.16 -14.35 -2.43
C THR A 14 -1.82 -15.14 -1.28
N TYR A 15 -3.11 -14.92 -1.06
CA TYR A 15 -3.91 -15.61 -0.03
C TYR A 15 -3.93 -17.15 -0.14
N ARG A 16 -3.49 -17.71 -1.25
CA ARG A 16 -3.26 -19.15 -1.45
C ARG A 16 -1.92 -19.66 -0.87
N GLN A 17 -0.99 -18.76 -0.53
CA GLN A 17 0.43 -19.08 -0.29
C GLN A 17 1.03 -18.44 0.98
N SER A 18 0.50 -17.31 1.45
CA SER A 18 0.97 -16.60 2.65
C SER A 18 -0.19 -16.16 3.55
N LYS A 19 0.11 -15.81 4.80
CA LYS A 19 -0.86 -15.15 5.69
C LYS A 19 -0.84 -13.65 5.43
N VAL A 20 -1.97 -12.98 5.67
CA VAL A 20 -2.06 -11.52 5.59
C VAL A 20 -1.09 -10.82 6.57
N SER A 21 -0.75 -11.47 7.69
CA SER A 21 0.30 -11.02 8.63
C SER A 21 1.66 -10.80 7.98
N ASP A 22 1.94 -11.52 6.91
CA ASP A 22 3.26 -11.56 6.27
C ASP A 22 3.44 -10.37 5.30
N ARG A 23 2.37 -9.60 5.07
CA ARG A 23 2.32 -8.37 4.26
C ARG A 23 2.68 -7.11 5.05
N PHE A 24 2.88 -7.19 6.37
CA PHE A 24 3.31 -6.07 7.21
C PHE A 24 4.75 -5.62 6.91
N GLN A 25 4.89 -4.50 6.21
CA GLN A 25 6.16 -3.86 5.83
C GLN A 25 6.71 -2.99 6.97
N LEU A 26 8.02 -2.72 6.98
CA LEU A 26 8.63 -1.82 7.96
C LEU A 26 8.33 -0.36 7.60
N LEU A 27 7.81 0.43 8.55
CA LEU A 27 7.55 1.85 8.39
C LEU A 27 8.81 2.64 8.75
N ILE A 28 9.65 2.89 7.75
CA ILE A 28 10.99 3.51 7.88
C ILE A 28 10.87 5.01 7.64
N THR A 29 11.08 5.83 8.68
CA THR A 29 10.67 7.25 8.67
C THR A 29 11.66 8.20 9.39
N LYS A 30 12.45 8.99 8.63
CA LYS A 30 13.29 10.12 9.09
C LYS A 30 12.48 11.41 9.23
N LYS A 31 11.50 11.59 8.35
CA LYS A 31 10.46 12.61 8.44
C LYS A 31 9.22 11.99 9.07
N GLU A 32 8.38 12.82 9.65
CA GLU A 32 7.03 12.43 10.07
C GLU A 32 6.19 11.94 8.88
N VAL A 33 5.39 10.89 9.10
CA VAL A 33 4.36 10.44 8.16
C VAL A 33 3.16 11.34 8.37
N GLU A 34 2.78 12.12 7.37
CA GLU A 34 1.57 12.93 7.47
C GLU A 34 0.33 12.10 7.11
N CYS A 35 -0.70 12.17 7.95
CA CYS A 35 -2.02 11.59 7.67
C CYS A 35 -3.11 12.60 8.00
N ASP A 36 -4.21 12.59 7.24
CA ASP A 36 -5.37 13.44 7.49
C ASP A 36 -6.07 13.05 8.80
N TYR A 37 -6.23 11.75 8.98
CA TYR A 37 -6.91 11.14 10.11
C TYR A 37 -6.02 10.09 10.76
N VAL A 38 -5.90 10.13 12.09
CA VAL A 38 -5.13 9.16 12.88
C VAL A 38 -5.99 8.62 14.01
N GLY A 39 -6.19 7.31 14.07
CA GLY A 39 -6.79 6.62 15.21
C GLY A 39 -5.73 5.85 16.00
N VAL A 40 -5.69 5.99 17.32
CA VAL A 40 -4.73 5.29 18.19
C VAL A 40 -5.43 4.45 19.24
N ASP A 41 -5.08 3.16 19.27
CA ASP A 41 -5.35 2.21 20.35
C ASP A 41 -4.48 2.56 21.56
N ALA A 42 -5.06 3.22 22.55
CA ALA A 42 -4.36 3.52 23.79
C ALA A 42 -4.28 2.29 24.73
N THR A 43 -5.11 1.25 24.55
CA THR A 43 -5.08 0.02 25.36
C THR A 43 -3.86 -0.85 25.05
N ALA A 44 -3.43 -0.93 23.78
CA ALA A 44 -2.20 -1.62 23.38
C ALA A 44 -0.96 -1.03 24.07
N LEU A 45 -0.91 0.29 24.24
CA LEU A 45 0.20 0.97 24.92
C LEU A 45 0.31 0.57 26.40
N VAL A 46 -0.82 0.29 27.08
CA VAL A 46 -0.85 -0.12 28.51
C VAL A 46 -0.03 -1.39 28.74
N ALA A 47 -0.07 -2.35 27.81
CA ALA A 47 0.71 -3.58 27.91
C ALA A 47 2.23 -3.32 27.88
N THR A 48 2.68 -2.26 27.19
CA THR A 48 4.08 -1.83 27.18
C THR A 48 4.43 -1.04 28.44
N GLY A 49 3.57 -0.12 28.89
CA GLY A 49 3.76 0.59 30.16
C GLY A 49 3.86 -0.36 31.35
N LEU A 50 3.06 -1.44 31.40
CA LEU A 50 3.13 -2.49 32.42
C LEU A 50 4.49 -3.22 32.44
N ARG A 51 5.10 -3.48 31.28
CA ARG A 51 6.44 -4.11 31.21
C ARG A 51 7.54 -3.18 31.73
N LEU A 52 7.40 -1.87 31.56
CA LEU A 52 8.35 -0.86 32.04
C LEU A 52 8.20 -0.62 33.55
N ALA A 53 6.97 -0.49 34.05
CA ALA A 53 6.67 -0.25 35.47
C ALA A 53 6.80 -1.50 36.37
N LYS A 54 7.32 -2.63 35.87
CA LYS A 54 7.35 -3.94 36.55
C LYS A 54 8.06 -3.95 37.91
N ASN A 55 9.02 -3.04 38.15
CA ASN A 55 9.80 -2.96 39.38
C ASN A 55 9.21 -2.00 40.43
N VAL A 56 8.03 -1.41 40.16
CA VAL A 56 7.41 -0.42 41.08
C VAL A 56 6.65 -1.12 42.20
N SER A 57 7.12 -0.94 43.44
CA SER A 57 6.71 -1.72 44.62
C SER A 57 5.25 -1.53 45.06
N THR A 58 4.67 -0.33 44.94
CA THR A 58 3.28 -0.07 45.33
C THR A 58 2.36 0.07 44.12
N GLU A 59 1.19 -0.56 44.19
CA GLU A 59 0.25 -0.65 43.08
C GLU A 59 -0.22 0.73 42.57
N GLN A 60 -0.60 1.63 43.47
CA GLN A 60 -1.00 3.00 43.11
C GLN A 60 0.11 3.79 42.40
N ARG A 61 1.39 3.56 42.78
CA ARG A 61 2.54 4.16 42.10
C ARG A 61 2.79 3.50 40.75
N ARG A 62 2.62 2.17 40.66
CA ARG A 62 2.69 1.39 39.42
C ARG A 62 1.67 1.89 38.40
N HIS A 63 0.42 2.13 38.79
CA HIS A 63 -0.63 2.65 37.89
C HIS A 63 -0.31 4.05 37.38
N LYS A 64 0.16 4.97 38.25
CA LYS A 64 0.63 6.31 37.84
C LYS A 64 1.82 6.25 36.87
N GLU A 65 2.74 5.30 37.07
CA GLU A 65 3.92 5.12 36.21
C GLU A 65 3.57 4.49 34.85
N VAL A 66 2.64 3.51 34.81
CA VAL A 66 2.09 2.99 33.54
C VAL A 66 1.41 4.11 32.75
N ALA A 67 0.59 4.94 33.41
CA ALA A 67 -0.05 6.08 32.77
C ALA A 67 0.97 7.11 32.23
N ARG A 68 2.06 7.35 32.96
CA ARG A 68 3.19 8.18 32.51
C ARG A 68 3.87 7.61 31.26
N HIS A 69 4.09 6.29 31.22
CA HIS A 69 4.68 5.63 30.05
C HIS A 69 3.74 5.65 28.83
N VAL A 70 2.45 5.36 28.99
CA VAL A 70 1.45 5.40 27.90
C VAL A 70 1.39 6.78 27.26
N ALA A 71 1.34 7.84 28.09
CA ALA A 71 1.41 9.22 27.62
C ALA A 71 2.67 9.54 26.80
N GLN A 72 3.85 9.07 27.25
CA GLN A 72 5.11 9.27 26.53
C GLN A 72 5.17 8.48 25.22
N SER A 73 4.68 7.23 25.20
CA SER A 73 4.58 6.44 23.96
C SER A 73 3.62 7.09 22.96
N LEU A 74 2.50 7.65 23.39
CA LEU A 74 1.60 8.41 22.52
C LEU A 74 2.28 9.65 21.92
N GLN A 75 2.95 10.47 22.74
CA GLN A 75 3.72 11.62 22.24
C GLN A 75 4.86 11.21 21.29
N GLN A 76 5.46 10.03 21.46
CA GLN A 76 6.46 9.48 20.52
C GLN A 76 5.84 8.98 19.22
N LEU A 77 4.66 8.37 19.25
CA LEU A 77 3.93 7.92 18.06
C LEU A 77 3.46 9.09 17.21
N LEU A 78 2.86 10.11 17.83
CA LEU A 78 2.36 11.29 17.11
C LEU A 78 3.48 12.21 16.56
N LYS A 79 4.73 12.03 17.02
CA LYS A 79 5.95 12.61 16.40
C LYS A 79 6.49 11.80 15.22
N LYS A 80 6.07 10.54 15.05
CA LYS A 80 6.37 9.70 13.88
C LYS A 80 5.24 9.74 12.84
N VAL A 81 3.99 9.85 13.28
CA VAL A 81 2.78 9.93 12.45
C VAL A 81 2.02 11.20 12.84
N ARG A 82 2.21 12.26 12.05
CA ARG A 82 1.60 13.58 12.26
C ARG A 82 0.19 13.59 11.69
N CYS A 83 -0.80 13.88 12.54
CA CYS A 83 -2.17 14.09 12.10
C CYS A 83 -2.39 15.53 11.60
N LYS A 84 -3.16 15.71 10.53
CA LYS A 84 -3.53 17.02 9.97
C LYS A 84 -4.94 17.48 10.39
N LYS A 85 -5.96 16.63 10.25
CA LYS A 85 -7.38 17.00 10.41
C LYS A 85 -7.96 16.52 11.75
N SER A 86 -7.98 15.21 12.01
CA SER A 86 -8.67 14.63 13.18
C SER A 86 -7.92 13.45 13.83
N LEU A 87 -7.68 13.53 15.13
CA LEU A 87 -7.06 12.48 15.94
C LEU A 87 -8.10 11.79 16.85
N LEU A 88 -8.28 10.48 16.71
CA LEU A 88 -8.98 9.65 17.70
C LEU A 88 -7.97 8.98 18.64
N LEU A 89 -8.24 9.06 19.94
CA LEU A 89 -7.63 8.25 20.98
C LEU A 89 -8.71 7.32 21.55
N ALA A 90 -8.59 6.02 21.33
CA ALA A 90 -9.57 5.02 21.77
C ALA A 90 -9.00 4.12 22.86
N MET A 91 -9.79 3.86 23.90
CA MET A 91 -9.53 2.82 24.91
C MET A 91 -10.66 1.79 24.87
N ASP A 92 -10.38 0.56 25.27
CA ASP A 92 -11.43 -0.47 25.36
C ASP A 92 -12.46 -0.08 26.42
N GLY A 93 -13.72 -0.20 26.01
CA GLY A 93 -14.89 0.04 26.84
C GLY A 93 -15.42 -1.25 27.46
N ALA A 94 -16.64 -1.16 27.98
CA ALA A 94 -17.46 -2.34 28.24
C ALA A 94 -17.90 -2.97 26.92
N GLU A 95 -17.75 -4.29 26.81
CA GLU A 95 -17.97 -5.05 25.57
C GLU A 95 -19.26 -5.88 25.65
N THR A 96 -19.42 -6.88 24.79
CA THR A 96 -20.65 -7.70 24.75
C THR A 96 -20.74 -8.68 25.92
N LEU A 97 -21.97 -9.03 26.31
CA LEU A 97 -22.24 -9.98 27.40
C LEU A 97 -21.67 -11.38 27.10
N LEU A 98 -21.68 -11.81 25.84
CA LEU A 98 -21.00 -13.01 25.34
C LEU A 98 -19.47 -12.98 25.51
N LYS A 99 -18.82 -11.82 25.37
CA LYS A 99 -17.37 -11.70 25.61
C LYS A 99 -17.04 -11.68 27.11
N ALA A 100 -17.95 -11.15 27.95
CA ALA A 100 -17.85 -11.28 29.40
C ALA A 100 -17.92 -12.76 29.84
N GLU A 101 -18.90 -13.51 29.32
CA GLU A 101 -19.04 -14.95 29.54
C GLU A 101 -17.77 -15.72 29.16
N ARG A 102 -17.25 -15.53 27.94
CA ARG A 102 -16.02 -16.20 27.47
C ARG A 102 -14.78 -15.81 28.27
N THR A 103 -14.74 -14.59 28.81
CA THR A 103 -13.63 -14.11 29.65
C THR A 103 -13.68 -14.74 31.04
N ARG A 104 -14.87 -14.84 31.63
CA ARG A 104 -15.15 -15.41 32.95
C ARG A 104 -15.00 -16.92 33.01
N SER A 105 -15.54 -17.64 32.02
CA SER A 105 -15.53 -19.10 31.93
C SER A 105 -14.21 -19.66 31.35
N GLY A 106 -13.28 -18.80 30.94
CA GLY A 106 -11.99 -19.20 30.41
C GLY A 106 -11.00 -19.61 31.51
N SER A 107 -10.22 -20.66 31.26
CA SER A 107 -9.15 -21.13 32.17
C SER A 107 -8.15 -20.01 32.49
N LEU A 108 -7.73 -19.91 33.76
CA LEU A 108 -6.77 -18.91 34.18
C LEU A 108 -5.42 -19.13 33.48
N THR A 109 -5.04 -18.15 32.65
CA THR A 109 -3.81 -18.16 31.85
C THR A 109 -3.19 -16.77 31.89
N ARG A 110 -1.87 -16.70 31.63
CA ARG A 110 -1.15 -15.42 31.56
C ARG A 110 -1.71 -14.42 30.53
N LYS A 111 -2.37 -14.91 29.47
CA LYS A 111 -3.13 -14.08 28.51
C LYS A 111 -4.38 -13.49 29.17
N LEU A 112 -5.15 -14.31 29.89
CA LEU A 112 -6.35 -13.88 30.62
C LEU A 112 -6.01 -12.90 31.75
N GLU A 113 -5.02 -13.19 32.61
CA GLU A 113 -4.56 -12.28 33.68
C GLU A 113 -4.18 -10.89 33.14
N SER A 114 -3.42 -10.86 32.03
CA SER A 114 -3.00 -9.64 31.33
C SER A 114 -4.17 -8.88 30.66
N ARG A 115 -5.31 -9.55 30.41
CA ARG A 115 -6.59 -8.91 30.05
C ARG A 115 -7.31 -8.40 31.30
N LEU A 116 -7.46 -9.21 32.35
CA LEU A 116 -8.23 -8.84 33.55
C LEU A 116 -7.72 -7.55 34.20
N MET A 117 -6.39 -7.32 34.24
CA MET A 117 -5.83 -6.06 34.75
C MET A 117 -6.15 -4.82 33.87
N ARG A 118 -6.45 -5.02 32.58
CA ARG A 118 -6.71 -3.97 31.57
C ARG A 118 -8.21 -3.83 31.22
N LEU A 119 -9.10 -4.44 31.99
CA LEU A 119 -10.55 -4.22 31.86
C LEU A 119 -10.90 -2.74 32.13
N PRO A 120 -11.93 -2.17 31.46
CA PRO A 120 -12.20 -0.73 31.45
C PRO A 120 -12.37 -0.11 32.85
N GLY A 121 -12.99 -0.86 33.77
CA GLY A 121 -13.30 -0.37 35.10
C GLY A 121 -12.15 -0.41 36.11
N THR A 122 -10.99 -0.97 35.78
CA THR A 122 -9.88 -1.11 36.75
C THR A 122 -9.23 0.24 37.05
N ALA A 123 -8.74 0.41 38.29
CA ALA A 123 -8.02 1.62 38.70
C ALA A 123 -6.79 1.92 37.83
N LEU A 124 -6.20 0.90 37.18
CA LEU A 124 -5.13 1.06 36.19
C LEU A 124 -5.63 1.81 34.95
N MET A 125 -6.72 1.33 34.34
CA MET A 125 -7.26 1.92 33.11
C MET A 125 -7.84 3.33 33.36
N GLN A 126 -8.47 3.55 34.52
CA GLN A 126 -8.89 4.88 34.94
C GLN A 126 -7.71 5.86 35.11
N ALA A 127 -6.60 5.42 35.72
CA ALA A 127 -5.40 6.26 35.87
C ALA A 127 -4.73 6.59 34.52
N VAL A 128 -4.77 5.68 33.55
CA VAL A 128 -4.32 5.92 32.16
C VAL A 128 -5.23 6.95 31.48
N GLU A 129 -6.54 6.76 31.53
CA GLU A 129 -7.52 7.68 30.95
C GLU A 129 -7.42 9.09 31.53
N GLU A 130 -7.40 9.22 32.86
CA GLU A 130 -7.20 10.50 33.54
C GLU A 130 -5.92 11.22 33.10
N ARG A 131 -4.82 10.47 32.89
CA ARG A 131 -3.55 11.06 32.47
C ARG A 131 -3.61 11.57 31.04
N LEU A 132 -4.22 10.81 30.13
CA LEU A 132 -4.35 11.20 28.73
C LEU A 132 -5.31 12.39 28.57
N VAL A 133 -6.46 12.39 29.24
CA VAL A 133 -7.42 13.51 29.20
C VAL A 133 -6.81 14.79 29.79
N ARG A 134 -6.04 14.71 30.88
CA ARG A 134 -5.33 15.88 31.45
C ARG A 134 -4.22 16.46 30.57
N MET A 135 -3.79 15.76 29.52
CA MET A 135 -2.80 16.24 28.55
C MET A 135 -3.45 16.86 27.30
N MET A 136 -4.78 16.91 27.22
CA MET A 136 -5.49 17.52 26.10
C MET A 136 -5.99 18.92 26.46
N PRO A 137 -5.64 19.98 25.69
CA PRO A 137 -4.84 20.01 24.46
C PRO A 137 -3.42 20.62 24.62
N GLU A 138 -2.39 19.77 24.68
CA GLU A 138 -0.98 20.19 24.52
C GLU A 138 -0.67 20.57 23.04
N ARG A 139 -0.55 21.88 22.75
CA ARG A 139 -0.57 22.44 21.38
C ARG A 139 0.49 21.96 20.37
N GLN A 140 1.62 21.36 20.78
CA GLN A 140 2.76 21.15 19.87
C GLN A 140 2.61 20.00 18.86
N ILE A 141 1.66 19.08 19.07
CA ILE A 141 1.61 17.79 18.34
C ILE A 141 0.17 17.46 17.85
N LEU A 142 -0.84 18.21 18.28
CA LEU A 142 -2.25 17.88 18.05
C LEU A 142 -2.83 18.57 16.80
N PRO A 143 -3.70 17.90 16.02
CA PRO A 143 -4.45 18.50 14.92
C PRO A 143 -5.63 19.35 15.45
N VAL A 144 -6.37 20.01 14.54
CA VAL A 144 -7.49 20.90 14.90
C VAL A 144 -8.70 20.20 15.55
N GLU A 145 -8.88 18.89 15.36
CA GLU A 145 -9.89 18.08 16.05
C GLU A 145 -9.24 16.90 16.80
N VAL A 146 -9.50 16.78 18.09
CA VAL A 146 -9.11 15.63 18.89
C VAL A 146 -10.34 15.02 19.54
N VAL A 147 -10.53 13.71 19.37
CA VAL A 147 -11.60 12.91 19.97
C VAL A 147 -10.96 11.88 20.91
N PHE A 148 -11.48 11.75 22.13
CA PHE A 148 -11.06 10.74 23.09
C PHE A 148 -12.25 9.87 23.49
N SER A 149 -12.21 8.59 23.12
CA SER A 149 -13.24 7.59 23.39
C SER A 149 -12.79 6.66 24.50
N GLY A 150 -13.06 7.06 25.75
CA GLY A 150 -12.56 6.42 26.96
C GLY A 150 -13.19 5.07 27.31
N THR A 151 -12.79 4.56 28.48
CA THR A 151 -13.21 3.28 29.08
C THR A 151 -14.71 3.20 29.40
N CYS A 152 -15.34 4.36 29.62
CA CYS A 152 -16.76 4.46 29.95
C CYS A 152 -17.64 4.72 28.71
N VAL A 153 -17.03 4.84 27.53
CA VAL A 153 -17.73 4.72 26.24
C VAL A 153 -17.82 3.23 25.91
N GLN A 154 -18.98 2.75 25.44
CA GLN A 154 -19.18 1.33 25.08
C GLN A 154 -18.28 0.88 23.92
N GLY A 155 -17.94 -0.42 23.89
CA GLY A 155 -17.29 -1.08 22.76
C GLY A 155 -15.78 -1.21 22.88
N CYS A 156 -15.21 -2.17 22.14
CA CYS A 156 -13.77 -2.31 21.98
C CYS A 156 -13.18 -1.19 21.10
N VAL A 157 -11.86 -1.11 21.04
CA VAL A 157 -11.15 -0.15 20.17
C VAL A 157 -11.54 -0.33 18.69
N GLU A 158 -11.68 -1.56 18.17
CA GLU A 158 -12.07 -1.81 16.78
C GLU A 158 -13.45 -1.23 16.44
N GLN A 159 -14.43 -1.40 17.34
CA GLN A 159 -15.76 -0.82 17.19
C GLN A 159 -15.68 0.71 17.13
N LYS A 160 -14.97 1.32 18.09
CA LYS A 160 -14.81 2.78 18.22
C LYS A 160 -14.08 3.40 17.02
N MET A 161 -13.04 2.73 16.51
CA MET A 161 -12.33 3.17 15.31
C MET A 161 -13.24 3.16 14.07
N SER A 162 -14.04 2.11 13.87
CA SER A 162 -14.99 2.08 12.74
C SER A 162 -16.10 3.12 12.88
N ALA A 163 -16.69 3.29 14.07
CA ALA A 163 -17.73 4.29 14.33
C ALA A 163 -17.26 5.72 14.02
N TRP A 164 -16.08 6.09 14.52
CA TRP A 164 -15.47 7.39 14.24
C TRP A 164 -15.09 7.57 12.76
N ALA A 165 -14.50 6.54 12.12
CA ALA A 165 -14.13 6.64 10.70
C ALA A 165 -15.36 6.80 9.79
N LEU A 166 -16.48 6.15 10.10
CA LEU A 166 -17.74 6.37 9.38
C LEU A 166 -18.31 7.79 9.63
N ASP A 167 -18.19 8.34 10.84
CA ASP A 167 -18.53 9.74 11.16
C ASP A 167 -17.59 10.78 10.52
N LEU A 168 -16.37 10.39 10.11
CA LEU A 168 -15.55 11.19 9.20
C LEU A 168 -16.11 11.12 7.77
N ALA A 169 -16.46 9.92 7.30
CA ALA A 169 -16.99 9.69 5.95
C ALA A 169 -18.38 10.33 5.71
N SER A 170 -19.12 10.65 6.78
CA SER A 170 -20.41 11.33 6.74
C SER A 170 -20.31 12.85 6.52
N ARG A 171 -19.09 13.42 6.49
CA ARG A 171 -18.85 14.86 6.35
C ARG A 171 -18.87 15.27 4.87
N ASP A 172 -19.34 16.49 4.59
CA ASP A 172 -19.33 17.06 3.23
C ASP A 172 -17.90 17.26 2.69
N THR A 173 -16.93 17.47 3.59
CA THR A 173 -15.51 17.67 3.28
C THR A 173 -14.70 16.38 3.08
N PHE A 174 -15.34 15.21 3.17
CA PHE A 174 -14.68 13.92 3.02
C PHE A 174 -14.50 13.49 1.56
N ASN A 175 -13.30 13.01 1.22
CA ASN A 175 -12.99 12.40 -0.08
C ASN A 175 -12.24 11.07 0.11
N GLY A 176 -12.92 9.95 -0.14
CA GLY A 176 -12.41 8.59 0.09
C GLY A 176 -11.23 8.15 -0.79
N SER A 177 -10.94 8.84 -1.90
CA SER A 177 -9.72 8.62 -2.70
C SER A 177 -8.50 9.32 -2.09
N SER A 178 -8.65 10.59 -1.67
CA SER A 178 -7.51 11.39 -1.22
C SER A 178 -7.24 11.29 0.29
N ASP A 179 -8.28 11.25 1.11
CA ASP A 179 -8.15 11.38 2.57
C ASP A 179 -7.46 10.17 3.19
N SER A 180 -6.33 10.42 3.86
CA SER A 180 -5.47 9.41 4.45
C SER A 180 -5.89 9.07 5.89
N LEU A 181 -6.20 7.79 6.15
CA LEU A 181 -6.56 7.28 7.49
C LEU A 181 -5.53 6.26 7.99
N CYS A 182 -4.91 6.53 9.13
CA CYS A 182 -3.93 5.68 9.79
C CYS A 182 -4.47 5.15 11.13
N LEU A 183 -4.53 3.82 11.29
CA LEU A 183 -4.99 3.14 12.51
C LEU A 183 -3.79 2.49 13.23
N ILE A 184 -3.36 3.08 14.34
CA ILE A 184 -2.17 2.68 15.10
C ILE A 184 -2.58 1.84 16.32
N GLY A 185 -2.11 0.60 16.44
CA GLY A 185 -2.50 -0.24 17.60
C GLY A 185 -2.23 -1.73 17.49
N ALA A 186 -3.21 -2.51 17.93
CA ALA A 186 -3.21 -3.97 17.88
C ALA A 186 -2.97 -4.55 16.47
N SER A 187 -2.40 -5.75 16.42
CA SER A 187 -2.01 -6.42 15.16
C SER A 187 -3.17 -6.87 14.27
N GLU A 188 -4.42 -6.78 14.73
CA GLU A 188 -5.64 -7.13 13.97
C GLU A 188 -6.41 -5.90 13.47
N LEU A 189 -5.94 -4.67 13.68
CA LEU A 189 -6.59 -3.45 13.15
C LEU A 189 -6.64 -3.40 11.60
N TYR A 190 -5.94 -4.30 10.90
CA TYR A 190 -6.13 -4.48 9.46
C TYR A 190 -7.53 -5.02 9.10
N LEU A 191 -8.25 -5.63 10.03
CA LEU A 191 -9.66 -6.01 9.83
C LEU A 191 -10.53 -4.75 9.65
N ASN A 192 -10.27 -3.67 10.40
CA ASN A 192 -10.89 -2.37 10.15
C ASN A 192 -10.46 -1.77 8.81
N VAL A 193 -9.19 -1.94 8.41
CA VAL A 193 -8.69 -1.51 7.07
C VAL A 193 -9.47 -2.21 5.94
N MET A 194 -9.77 -3.50 6.08
CA MET A 194 -10.66 -4.21 5.15
C MET A 194 -12.10 -3.69 5.24
N ALA A 195 -12.66 -3.57 6.45
CA ALA A 195 -14.06 -3.25 6.71
C ALA A 195 -14.51 -1.85 6.27
N LEU A 196 -13.63 -0.85 6.40
CA LEU A 196 -13.93 0.57 6.15
C LEU A 196 -13.95 0.91 4.66
N SER A 197 -14.96 0.37 3.96
CA SER A 197 -15.18 0.49 2.53
C SER A 197 -15.22 1.92 1.96
N PRO A 198 -15.65 2.99 2.70
CA PRO A 198 -15.57 4.37 2.18
C PRO A 198 -14.14 4.91 2.03
N PHE A 199 -13.13 4.29 2.66
CA PHE A 199 -11.74 4.71 2.58
C PHE A 199 -10.94 3.79 1.64
N TYR A 200 -10.13 4.40 0.77
CA TYR A 200 -9.19 3.70 -0.09
C TYR A 200 -7.73 3.97 0.34
N ASN A 201 -7.42 5.18 0.77
CA ASN A 201 -6.11 5.55 1.34
C ASN A 201 -6.05 5.26 2.86
N ILE A 202 -6.17 3.98 3.23
CA ILE A 202 -6.26 3.53 4.63
C ILE A 202 -5.17 2.50 5.01
N THR A 203 -4.57 2.68 6.18
CA THR A 203 -3.38 1.95 6.65
C THR A 203 -3.50 1.53 8.12
N SER A 204 -3.13 0.30 8.45
CA SER A 204 -2.91 -0.16 9.83
C SER A 204 -1.42 -0.09 10.18
N VAL A 205 -1.08 0.42 11.36
CA VAL A 205 0.29 0.52 11.88
C VAL A 205 0.38 -0.18 13.23
N VAL A 206 1.39 -1.03 13.39
CA VAL A 206 1.64 -1.83 14.60
C VAL A 206 3.01 -1.45 15.16
N GLN A 207 3.08 -1.08 16.43
CA GLN A 207 4.35 -0.84 17.11
C GLN A 207 4.91 -2.16 17.67
N ASN A 208 6.09 -2.57 17.19
CA ASN A 208 6.84 -3.69 17.75
C ASN A 208 8.15 -3.17 18.35
N ASN A 209 8.16 -3.02 19.68
CA ASN A 209 9.24 -2.38 20.44
C ASN A 209 9.50 -0.93 19.97
N ALA A 210 10.62 -0.67 19.28
CA ALA A 210 10.96 0.66 18.73
C ALA A 210 10.49 0.85 17.28
N ASP A 211 10.27 -0.25 16.57
CA ASP A 211 9.90 -0.28 15.16
C ASP A 211 8.40 -0.08 14.99
N LEU A 212 8.04 0.60 13.90
CA LEU A 212 6.67 0.61 13.40
C LEU A 212 6.61 -0.27 12.15
N ARG A 213 5.57 -1.10 12.04
CA ARG A 213 5.24 -1.82 10.80
C ARG A 213 3.90 -1.35 10.29
N GLN A 214 3.74 -1.27 8.98
CA GLN A 214 2.51 -0.84 8.31
C GLN A 214 1.95 -1.91 7.38
N MET A 215 0.64 -1.89 7.18
CA MET A 215 -0.04 -2.60 6.10
C MET A 215 -1.17 -1.71 5.58
N ARG A 216 -1.08 -1.32 4.30
CA ARG A 216 -2.05 -0.47 3.61
C ARG A 216 -3.14 -1.35 2.99
N LEU A 217 -4.31 -0.78 2.70
CA LEU A 217 -5.35 -1.49 1.94
C LEU A 217 -4.81 -2.10 0.63
N GLN A 218 -3.95 -1.36 -0.08
CA GLN A 218 -3.31 -1.82 -1.31
C GLN A 218 -2.50 -3.12 -1.10
N ASP A 219 -1.76 -3.24 0.01
CA ASP A 219 -0.95 -4.43 0.31
C ASP A 219 -1.83 -5.67 0.54
N ILE A 220 -3.08 -5.48 0.97
CA ILE A 220 -4.12 -6.51 1.15
C ILE A 220 -4.82 -6.82 -0.18
N LEU A 221 -5.15 -5.82 -0.99
CA LEU A 221 -5.80 -6.02 -2.30
C LEU A 221 -4.90 -6.80 -3.27
N GLU A 222 -3.58 -6.55 -3.26
CA GLU A 222 -2.60 -7.37 -3.97
C GLU A 222 -2.56 -8.81 -3.46
N TRP A 223 -2.61 -8.99 -2.12
CA TRP A 223 -2.62 -10.32 -1.50
C TRP A 223 -3.91 -11.10 -1.82
N LEU A 224 -5.02 -10.41 -2.06
CA LEU A 224 -6.31 -10.96 -2.50
C LEU A 224 -6.45 -11.09 -4.04
N GLU A 225 -5.46 -10.70 -4.84
CA GLU A 225 -5.52 -10.67 -6.31
C GLU A 225 -6.60 -9.72 -6.89
N LEU A 226 -6.98 -8.68 -6.12
CA LEU A 226 -8.02 -7.70 -6.47
C LEU A 226 -7.48 -6.34 -6.93
N ASP A 227 -6.16 -6.12 -6.86
CA ASP A 227 -5.52 -4.85 -7.22
C ASP A 227 -5.77 -4.46 -8.69
N LYS A 228 -5.85 -5.45 -9.59
CA LYS A 228 -6.20 -5.23 -11.00
C LYS A 228 -7.58 -4.58 -11.16
N LYS A 229 -8.63 -5.18 -10.59
CA LYS A 229 -10.00 -4.63 -10.62
C LYS A 229 -10.10 -3.25 -9.95
N ALA A 230 -9.30 -3.01 -8.92
CA ALA A 230 -9.22 -1.69 -8.27
C ALA A 230 -8.57 -0.62 -9.18
N LYS A 231 -7.56 -0.98 -9.97
CA LYS A 231 -6.95 -0.11 -11.00
C LYS A 231 -7.87 0.12 -12.20
N GLU A 232 -8.69 -0.87 -12.55
CA GLU A 232 -9.73 -0.79 -13.59
C GLU A 232 -10.95 0.06 -13.17
N GLY A 233 -10.95 0.65 -11.97
CA GLY A 233 -11.96 1.61 -11.52
C GLY A 233 -13.24 0.99 -10.93
N GLU A 234 -13.26 -0.32 -10.66
CA GLU A 234 -14.40 -1.03 -10.07
C GLU A 234 -14.59 -0.75 -8.56
N SER A 235 -14.53 0.50 -8.11
CA SER A 235 -14.55 0.88 -6.69
C SER A 235 -15.73 0.27 -5.91
N VAL A 236 -16.94 0.31 -6.49
CA VAL A 236 -18.16 -0.27 -5.90
C VAL A 236 -18.06 -1.79 -5.76
N THR A 237 -17.52 -2.49 -6.77
CA THR A 237 -17.27 -3.93 -6.71
C THR A 237 -16.26 -4.24 -5.61
N ILE A 238 -15.14 -3.51 -5.55
CA ILE A 238 -14.09 -3.68 -4.53
C ILE A 238 -14.63 -3.40 -3.12
N ALA A 239 -15.48 -2.39 -2.93
CA ALA A 239 -16.12 -2.08 -1.65
C ALA A 239 -17.01 -3.24 -1.14
N LYS A 240 -17.78 -3.86 -2.05
CA LYS A 240 -18.58 -5.06 -1.72
C LYS A 240 -17.71 -6.29 -1.50
N MET A 241 -16.76 -6.59 -2.38
CA MET A 241 -15.83 -7.71 -2.22
C MET A 241 -15.01 -7.61 -0.92
N ARG A 242 -14.58 -6.41 -0.49
CA ARG A 242 -13.97 -6.18 0.83
C ARG A 242 -14.90 -6.59 1.98
N THR A 243 -16.18 -6.23 1.89
CA THR A 243 -17.21 -6.56 2.88
C THR A 243 -17.44 -8.07 2.96
N ASP A 244 -17.59 -8.72 1.80
CA ASP A 244 -17.86 -10.15 1.69
C ASP A 244 -16.66 -11.00 2.13
N ILE A 245 -15.46 -10.69 1.62
CA ILE A 245 -14.23 -11.42 1.93
C ILE A 245 -13.82 -11.24 3.40
N LEU A 246 -14.14 -10.10 4.04
CA LEU A 246 -13.95 -9.94 5.48
C LEU A 246 -14.79 -10.94 6.29
N PHE A 247 -16.04 -11.21 5.88
CA PHE A 247 -16.86 -12.22 6.55
C PHE A 247 -16.25 -13.62 6.38
N LEU A 248 -15.86 -13.97 5.15
CA LEU A 248 -15.17 -15.24 4.85
C LEU A 248 -13.84 -15.38 5.63
N PHE A 249 -13.12 -14.26 5.85
CA PHE A 249 -11.90 -14.22 6.64
C PHE A 249 -12.15 -14.54 8.12
N ILE A 250 -13.13 -13.89 8.76
CA ILE A 250 -13.42 -14.14 10.18
C ILE A 250 -14.04 -15.52 10.44
N LEU A 251 -14.71 -16.14 9.45
CA LEU A 251 -15.10 -17.55 9.54
C LEU A 251 -13.90 -18.50 9.55
N ALA A 252 -12.87 -18.22 8.74
CA ALA A 252 -11.70 -19.10 8.56
C ALA A 252 -10.58 -18.86 9.58
N PHE A 253 -10.42 -17.64 10.10
CA PHE A 253 -9.35 -17.27 11.03
C PHE A 253 -9.84 -16.79 12.41
N GLY A 254 -11.13 -16.47 12.56
CA GLY A 254 -11.67 -15.84 13.77
C GLY A 254 -11.42 -14.33 13.85
N ALA A 255 -11.65 -13.76 15.03
CA ALA A 255 -11.32 -12.38 15.37
C ALA A 255 -11.09 -12.26 16.89
N SER A 256 -9.93 -11.78 17.33
CA SER A 256 -9.61 -11.71 18.77
C SER A 256 -10.36 -10.59 19.50
N SER A 257 -10.75 -9.54 18.77
CA SER A 257 -11.56 -8.42 19.26
C SER A 257 -12.92 -8.84 19.82
N THR A 258 -13.51 -9.93 19.32
CA THR A 258 -14.77 -10.51 19.85
C THR A 258 -14.58 -11.89 20.50
N GLU A 259 -13.35 -12.42 20.55
CA GLU A 259 -13.06 -13.83 20.89
C GLU A 259 -13.87 -14.81 20.00
N LEU A 260 -14.06 -14.47 18.72
CA LEU A 260 -14.61 -15.35 17.70
C LEU A 260 -13.52 -16.34 17.28
N ASN A 261 -13.73 -17.63 17.55
CA ASN A 261 -12.85 -18.70 17.07
C ASN A 261 -13.10 -19.00 15.58
N PRO A 262 -12.10 -19.46 14.81
CA PRO A 262 -12.30 -19.98 13.45
C PRO A 262 -13.17 -21.25 13.44
N LEU A 263 -13.85 -21.51 12.31
CA LEU A 263 -14.50 -22.79 12.05
C LEU A 263 -13.43 -23.88 11.79
N PRO A 264 -13.43 -25.00 12.55
CA PRO A 264 -12.45 -26.07 12.36
C PRO A 264 -12.45 -26.66 10.94
N GLY A 265 -11.27 -26.66 10.31
CA GLY A 265 -11.07 -27.25 8.97
C GLY A 265 -11.50 -26.37 7.79
N LEU A 266 -11.86 -25.09 8.01
CA LEU A 266 -12.31 -24.20 6.94
C LEU A 266 -11.13 -23.46 6.26
N GLY A 267 -10.87 -23.76 4.99
CA GLY A 267 -9.84 -23.10 4.19
C GLY A 267 -10.27 -21.74 3.65
N PHE A 268 -9.65 -20.64 4.13
CA PHE A 268 -9.91 -19.29 3.62
C PHE A 268 -9.73 -19.18 2.09
N HIS A 269 -8.72 -19.85 1.54
CA HIS A 269 -8.45 -19.77 0.11
C HIS A 269 -9.54 -20.45 -0.74
N GLU A 270 -10.10 -21.58 -0.28
CA GLU A 270 -11.21 -22.25 -0.97
C GLU A 270 -12.49 -21.39 -0.90
N LEU A 271 -12.76 -20.72 0.23
CA LEU A 271 -13.87 -19.76 0.37
C LEU A 271 -13.80 -18.63 -0.67
N VAL A 272 -12.65 -17.94 -0.76
CA VAL A 272 -12.47 -16.80 -1.67
C VAL A 272 -12.49 -17.25 -3.13
N GLU A 273 -11.89 -18.40 -3.45
CA GLU A 273 -11.89 -18.92 -4.83
C GLU A 273 -13.31 -19.28 -5.31
N TRP A 274 -14.11 -19.96 -4.50
CA TRP A 274 -15.51 -20.26 -4.83
C TRP A 274 -16.40 -19.01 -4.86
N TYR A 275 -16.18 -18.06 -3.94
CA TYR A 275 -16.87 -16.77 -3.96
C TYR A 275 -16.59 -15.98 -5.25
N VAL A 276 -15.32 -15.78 -5.62
CA VAL A 276 -14.94 -15.07 -6.85
C VAL A 276 -15.44 -15.80 -8.10
N LYS A 277 -15.43 -17.13 -8.11
CA LYS A 277 -15.99 -17.92 -9.20
C LYS A 277 -17.50 -17.69 -9.38
N LEU A 278 -18.28 -17.81 -8.31
CA LEU A 278 -19.74 -17.59 -8.35
C LEU A 278 -20.10 -16.13 -8.68
N LEU A 279 -19.27 -15.16 -8.26
CA LEU A 279 -19.41 -13.76 -8.61
C LEU A 279 -19.25 -13.52 -10.13
N ASN A 280 -18.31 -14.23 -10.77
CA ASN A 280 -18.12 -14.17 -12.22
C ASN A 280 -19.20 -14.97 -12.99
N GLU A 281 -19.65 -16.11 -12.46
CA GLU A 281 -20.73 -16.93 -13.07
C GLU A 281 -22.12 -16.27 -13.00
N SER A 282 -22.31 -15.28 -12.13
CA SER A 282 -23.56 -14.50 -11.99
C SER A 282 -23.55 -13.15 -12.71
N ALA A 283 -22.48 -12.82 -13.43
CA ALA A 283 -22.46 -11.68 -14.35
C ALA A 283 -23.13 -12.07 -15.69
N PRO A 284 -24.14 -11.33 -16.18
CA PRO A 284 -24.76 -11.62 -17.47
C PRO A 284 -23.77 -11.34 -18.61
N PRO A 285 -23.70 -12.20 -19.65
CA PRO A 285 -22.86 -11.94 -20.82
C PRO A 285 -23.36 -10.69 -21.56
N GLU A 286 -22.45 -9.80 -21.95
CA GLU A 286 -22.75 -8.48 -22.53
C GLU A 286 -23.48 -8.52 -23.89
N ALA A 287 -23.65 -9.72 -24.47
CA ALA A 287 -24.12 -9.95 -25.83
C ALA A 287 -25.63 -10.27 -25.94
N MET A 288 -26.52 -9.65 -25.14
CA MET A 288 -27.97 -9.68 -25.43
C MET A 288 -28.80 -8.51 -24.83
N ALA A 289 -28.29 -7.29 -24.92
CA ALA A 289 -29.00 -6.07 -24.45
C ALA A 289 -30.17 -5.61 -25.36
N SER A 290 -31.03 -6.52 -25.82
CA SER A 290 -32.17 -6.17 -26.69
C SER A 290 -33.30 -7.22 -26.75
N GLN A 291 -34.14 -7.31 -25.70
CA GLN A 291 -35.62 -7.35 -25.81
C GLN A 291 -36.31 -7.44 -24.44
N SER A 292 -37.60 -7.09 -24.40
CA SER A 292 -38.40 -6.97 -23.18
C SER A 292 -39.09 -8.27 -22.75
N SER A 293 -39.09 -8.55 -21.44
CA SER A 293 -40.15 -9.35 -20.80
C SER A 293 -40.36 -8.92 -19.35
N THR A 294 -41.56 -9.20 -18.82
CA THR A 294 -42.04 -8.74 -17.50
C THR A 294 -41.46 -9.56 -16.33
N PRO A 295 -41.27 -8.96 -15.15
CA PRO A 295 -40.70 -9.67 -13.99
C PRO A 295 -41.68 -10.66 -13.36
N THR A 296 -41.44 -11.95 -13.55
CA THR A 296 -42.09 -13.01 -12.75
C THR A 296 -41.36 -13.17 -11.41
N ALA A 297 -42.13 -13.27 -10.32
CA ALA A 297 -41.59 -13.24 -8.96
C ALA A 297 -40.99 -14.60 -8.53
N ALA A 298 -39.77 -14.90 -8.99
CA ALA A 298 -39.02 -16.10 -8.62
C ALA A 298 -37.52 -15.84 -8.42
N GLY A 299 -37.13 -15.43 -7.21
CA GLY A 299 -35.80 -15.69 -6.65
C GLY A 299 -34.57 -15.14 -7.41
N THR A 300 -34.51 -13.83 -7.68
CA THR A 300 -33.24 -13.18 -8.03
C THR A 300 -32.25 -13.27 -6.86
N THR A 301 -31.34 -14.23 -6.90
CA THR A 301 -30.22 -14.35 -5.95
C THR A 301 -29.28 -13.16 -6.12
N GLY A 302 -29.03 -12.42 -5.04
CA GLY A 302 -28.11 -11.29 -5.05
C GLY A 302 -26.69 -11.70 -5.46
N THR A 303 -26.03 -10.88 -6.27
CA THR A 303 -24.68 -11.12 -6.82
C THR A 303 -23.58 -11.17 -5.74
N PHE A 304 -23.83 -10.56 -4.58
CA PHE A 304 -22.87 -10.42 -3.48
C PHE A 304 -23.34 -11.18 -2.23
N LEU A 305 -22.40 -11.43 -1.31
CA LEU A 305 -22.66 -12.11 -0.04
C LEU A 305 -23.37 -11.19 0.95
N PHE A 306 -23.06 -9.89 0.93
CA PHE A 306 -23.75 -8.87 1.72
C PHE A 306 -24.33 -7.73 0.88
N GLU A 307 -25.43 -7.18 1.38
CA GLU A 307 -26.05 -5.96 0.89
C GLU A 307 -26.20 -4.94 2.02
N ASP A 308 -25.81 -3.68 1.76
CA ASP A 308 -26.06 -2.54 2.65
C ASP A 308 -27.56 -2.19 2.61
N ALA A 309 -28.29 -2.51 3.69
CA ALA A 309 -29.73 -2.37 3.82
C ALA A 309 -30.12 -1.17 4.71
N PRO A 310 -31.37 -0.68 4.62
CA PRO A 310 -31.85 0.43 5.45
C PRO A 310 -31.73 0.16 6.96
N GLY A 311 -31.71 1.22 7.76
CA GLY A 311 -31.46 1.17 9.20
C GLY A 311 -29.99 0.91 9.54
N ASN A 312 -29.06 1.26 8.64
CA ASN A 312 -27.63 0.99 8.77
C ASN A 312 -27.32 -0.51 9.01
N THR A 313 -28.00 -1.41 8.29
CA THR A 313 -27.87 -2.88 8.48
C THR A 313 -27.13 -3.58 7.35
N LEU A 314 -26.50 -4.72 7.66
CA LEU A 314 -25.87 -5.60 6.67
C LEU A 314 -26.65 -6.90 6.54
N ARG A 315 -27.08 -7.20 5.30
CA ARG A 315 -27.94 -8.35 4.98
C ARG A 315 -27.14 -9.44 4.26
N LEU A 316 -26.90 -10.55 4.95
CA LEU A 316 -26.29 -11.77 4.42
C LEU A 316 -27.24 -12.50 3.48
N ASN A 317 -26.74 -12.86 2.30
CA ASN A 317 -27.32 -13.77 1.32
C ASN A 317 -27.07 -15.23 1.75
N LEU A 318 -28.08 -15.87 2.36
CA LEU A 318 -27.95 -17.22 2.91
C LEU A 318 -27.74 -18.29 1.82
N PRO A 319 -28.47 -18.30 0.68
CA PRO A 319 -28.23 -19.23 -0.42
C PRO A 319 -26.80 -19.18 -0.96
N LEU A 320 -26.23 -17.98 -1.16
CA LEU A 320 -24.85 -17.85 -1.64
C LEU A 320 -23.84 -18.38 -0.63
N LEU A 321 -23.99 -18.05 0.66
CA LEU A 321 -23.12 -18.61 1.70
C LEU A 321 -23.24 -20.14 1.77
N CYS A 322 -24.46 -20.68 1.78
CA CYS A 322 -24.71 -22.11 1.80
C CYS A 322 -24.07 -22.80 0.59
N ARG A 323 -24.15 -22.19 -0.61
CA ARG A 323 -23.55 -22.74 -1.83
C ARG A 323 -22.02 -22.76 -1.76
N ILE A 324 -21.38 -21.67 -1.30
CA ILE A 324 -19.93 -21.63 -1.08
C ILE A 324 -19.50 -22.73 -0.09
N MET A 325 -20.23 -22.89 1.02
CA MET A 325 -19.91 -23.90 2.05
C MET A 325 -20.11 -25.35 1.56
N GLN A 326 -21.12 -25.63 0.74
CA GLN A 326 -21.29 -26.92 0.05
C GLN A 326 -20.14 -27.24 -0.91
N LEU A 327 -19.66 -26.24 -1.65
CA LEU A 327 -18.56 -26.39 -2.60
C LEU A 327 -17.21 -26.64 -1.91
N VAL A 328 -16.94 -25.94 -0.80
CA VAL A 328 -15.75 -26.18 0.04
C VAL A 328 -15.82 -27.55 0.72
N THR A 329 -16.96 -27.92 1.32
CA THR A 329 -17.13 -29.25 1.96
C THR A 329 -17.19 -30.42 0.96
N ARG A 330 -17.40 -30.14 -0.33
CA ARG A 330 -17.60 -31.11 -1.42
C ARG A 330 -18.73 -32.11 -1.11
N ARG A 331 -19.73 -31.67 -0.34
CA ARG A 331 -20.85 -32.48 0.16
C ARG A 331 -22.12 -31.64 0.23
N GLU A 332 -23.22 -32.21 -0.22
CA GLU A 332 -24.54 -31.67 0.10
C GLU A 332 -24.88 -32.08 1.54
N ALA A 333 -24.84 -31.11 2.46
CA ALA A 333 -25.22 -31.33 3.85
C ALA A 333 -26.75 -31.38 3.97
N ALA A 334 -27.28 -32.46 4.54
CA ALA A 334 -28.70 -32.59 4.84
C ALA A 334 -29.20 -31.42 5.72
N GLN A 335 -30.39 -30.93 5.43
CA GLN A 335 -31.00 -29.82 6.19
C GLN A 335 -31.21 -30.22 7.65
N ARG A 336 -30.54 -29.51 8.55
CA ARG A 336 -30.63 -29.74 10.00
C ARG A 336 -30.38 -28.44 10.74
N ALA A 337 -31.41 -27.91 11.40
CA ALA A 337 -31.25 -26.82 12.35
C ALA A 337 -30.34 -27.27 13.51
N ASP A 338 -29.38 -26.42 13.89
CA ASP A 338 -28.38 -26.72 14.90
C ASP A 338 -28.05 -25.50 15.76
N ALA A 339 -28.17 -25.63 17.07
CA ALA A 339 -28.07 -24.50 18.00
C ALA A 339 -26.63 -23.99 18.19
N ALA A 340 -25.62 -24.83 18.01
CA ALA A 340 -24.21 -24.40 18.04
C ALA A 340 -23.85 -23.62 16.77
N SER A 341 -24.34 -24.07 15.61
CA SER A 341 -24.22 -23.39 14.32
C SER A 341 -24.97 -22.07 14.30
N GLU A 342 -26.15 -22.01 14.91
CA GLU A 342 -26.92 -20.79 15.10
C GLU A 342 -26.18 -19.76 15.96
N ALA A 343 -25.67 -20.17 17.12
CA ALA A 343 -24.90 -19.30 18.01
C ALA A 343 -23.57 -18.83 17.38
N TYR A 344 -22.93 -19.68 16.57
CA TYR A 344 -21.72 -19.33 15.84
C TYR A 344 -22.00 -18.33 14.71
N LEU A 345 -23.01 -18.58 13.87
CA LEU A 345 -23.40 -17.69 12.78
C LEU A 345 -23.81 -16.31 13.30
N GLU A 346 -24.59 -16.27 14.39
CA GLU A 346 -24.93 -15.02 15.05
C GLU A 346 -23.67 -14.28 15.52
N HIS A 347 -22.73 -14.96 16.20
CA HIS A 347 -21.51 -14.30 16.68
C HIS A 347 -20.61 -13.77 15.54
N ALA A 348 -20.53 -14.49 14.42
CA ALA A 348 -19.84 -14.04 13.22
C ALA A 348 -20.50 -12.79 12.61
N LEU A 349 -21.84 -12.76 12.53
CA LEU A 349 -22.61 -11.61 12.05
C LEU A 349 -22.45 -10.38 12.97
N GLN A 350 -22.51 -10.56 14.29
CA GLN A 350 -22.27 -9.49 15.27
C GLN A 350 -20.84 -8.92 15.13
N THR A 351 -19.84 -9.78 14.95
CA THR A 351 -18.42 -9.40 14.74
C THR A 351 -18.23 -8.61 13.44
N HIS A 352 -18.86 -9.06 12.34
CA HIS A 352 -18.78 -8.39 11.04
C HIS A 352 -19.50 -7.05 11.03
N ALA A 353 -20.69 -6.97 11.64
CA ALA A 353 -21.42 -5.72 11.85
C ALA A 353 -20.58 -4.72 12.66
N MET A 354 -19.98 -5.15 13.79
CA MET A 354 -19.12 -4.30 14.61
C MET A 354 -17.95 -3.68 13.81
N LEU A 355 -17.28 -4.47 12.97
CA LEU A 355 -16.18 -4.01 12.13
C LEU A 355 -16.64 -3.08 11.00
N CYS A 356 -17.76 -3.40 10.34
CA CYS A 356 -18.24 -2.70 9.14
C CYS A 356 -19.10 -1.46 9.44
N LEU A 357 -19.79 -1.42 10.58
CA LEU A 357 -20.80 -0.41 10.92
C LEU A 357 -20.42 0.42 12.15
N GLY A 358 -19.41 0.02 12.92
CA GLY A 358 -19.01 0.69 14.17
C GLY A 358 -19.92 0.38 15.36
N GLU A 359 -20.82 -0.59 15.24
CA GLU A 359 -21.82 -0.95 16.24
C GLU A 359 -21.98 -2.47 16.30
N ALA A 360 -21.98 -3.05 17.50
CA ALA A 360 -22.31 -4.46 17.74
C ALA A 360 -23.82 -4.56 18.01
N PRO A 361 -24.66 -4.99 17.03
CA PRO A 361 -26.10 -4.69 17.07
C PRO A 361 -26.89 -5.29 18.25
N ALA A 362 -26.46 -6.44 18.81
CA ALA A 362 -27.00 -7.00 20.05
C ALA A 362 -25.88 -7.22 21.09
N TYR A 363 -25.48 -6.14 21.75
CA TYR A 363 -24.42 -6.14 22.78
C TYR A 363 -24.74 -7.01 24.01
N ASP A 364 -26.02 -7.29 24.27
CA ASP A 364 -26.54 -8.10 25.37
C ASP A 364 -26.77 -9.57 24.99
N TYR A 365 -26.48 -9.96 23.74
CA TYR A 365 -26.69 -11.32 23.24
C TYR A 365 -25.93 -12.37 24.06
N LEU A 366 -26.66 -13.41 24.46
CA LEU A 366 -26.15 -14.68 24.98
C LEU A 366 -26.83 -15.84 24.24
N PRO A 367 -26.10 -16.91 23.86
CA PRO A 367 -26.70 -18.15 23.39
C PRO A 367 -27.55 -18.82 24.48
N THR A 368 -28.68 -19.42 24.10
CA THR A 368 -29.54 -20.21 25.01
C THR A 368 -29.02 -21.62 25.30
N VAL A 369 -27.89 -22.03 24.70
CA VAL A 369 -27.24 -23.32 24.93
C VAL A 369 -26.17 -23.16 26.01
N PRO A 370 -26.18 -23.95 27.11
CA PRO A 370 -25.16 -23.87 28.14
C PRO A 370 -23.75 -24.19 27.60
N LEU A 371 -22.85 -23.20 27.64
CA LEU A 371 -21.42 -23.41 27.40
C LEU A 371 -20.80 -24.14 28.61
N SER A 372 -20.84 -25.48 28.56
CA SER A 372 -20.33 -26.33 29.65
C SER A 372 -18.84 -26.07 29.94
N PRO A 373 -18.44 -25.79 31.20
CA PRO A 373 -17.06 -25.44 31.55
C PRO A 373 -16.05 -26.60 31.46
N GLN A 374 -16.48 -27.80 31.04
CA GLN A 374 -15.61 -28.96 30.81
C GLN A 374 -15.55 -29.39 29.33
N ALA A 375 -16.30 -28.74 28.43
CA ALA A 375 -16.36 -29.11 27.02
C ALA A 375 -15.33 -28.32 26.18
N ASN A 376 -14.16 -28.92 25.91
CA ASN A 376 -13.26 -28.40 24.89
C ASN A 376 -13.95 -28.44 23.51
N SER A 377 -14.17 -27.26 22.93
CA SER A 377 -14.90 -26.99 21.68
C SER A 377 -16.40 -27.34 21.67
N THR A 378 -17.23 -26.33 21.93
CA THR A 378 -18.64 -26.25 21.49
C THR A 378 -18.80 -25.68 20.07
N LEU A 379 -17.74 -25.75 19.26
CA LEU A 379 -17.74 -25.26 17.88
C LEU A 379 -18.46 -26.25 16.96
N PRO A 380 -19.33 -25.78 16.05
CA PRO A 380 -20.01 -26.67 15.11
C PRO A 380 -19.00 -27.26 14.11
N GLY A 381 -19.19 -28.54 13.78
CA GLY A 381 -18.43 -29.16 12.69
C GLY A 381 -18.81 -28.57 11.33
N LEU A 382 -17.89 -28.55 10.37
CA LEU A 382 -18.10 -27.86 9.09
C LEU A 382 -19.36 -28.35 8.33
N ALA A 383 -19.64 -29.66 8.38
CA ALA A 383 -20.86 -30.25 7.80
C ALA A 383 -22.14 -29.92 8.59
N GLN A 384 -22.05 -29.79 9.93
CA GLN A 384 -23.15 -29.40 10.81
C GLN A 384 -23.56 -27.94 10.53
N PHE A 385 -22.57 -27.04 10.43
CA PHE A 385 -22.77 -25.65 10.05
C PHE A 385 -23.37 -25.49 8.64
N THR A 386 -22.89 -26.28 7.67
CA THR A 386 -23.44 -26.29 6.31
C THR A 386 -24.88 -26.83 6.26
N GLY A 387 -25.21 -27.84 7.06
CA GLY A 387 -26.58 -28.35 7.20
C GLY A 387 -27.55 -27.37 7.86
N HIS A 388 -27.05 -26.55 8.80
CA HIS A 388 -27.79 -25.44 9.40
C HIS A 388 -28.07 -24.32 8.41
N LEU A 389 -27.06 -23.90 7.64
CA LEU A 389 -27.24 -22.92 6.55
C LEU A 389 -28.28 -23.39 5.52
N ASN A 390 -28.24 -24.68 5.15
CA ASN A 390 -29.22 -25.26 4.22
C ASN A 390 -30.66 -25.22 4.81
N ALA A 391 -30.82 -25.52 6.10
CA ALA A 391 -32.12 -25.41 6.78
C ALA A 391 -32.62 -23.95 6.87
N LEU A 392 -31.72 -22.99 7.14
CA LEU A 392 -32.05 -21.57 7.18
C LEU A 392 -32.52 -21.05 5.80
N CYS A 393 -31.92 -21.52 4.70
CA CYS A 393 -32.32 -21.13 3.33
C CYS A 393 -33.79 -21.47 3.02
N GLY A 394 -34.34 -22.54 3.61
CA GLY A 394 -35.75 -22.89 3.50
C GLY A 394 -36.69 -22.01 4.34
N SER A 395 -36.15 -21.20 5.27
CA SER A 395 -36.91 -20.28 6.12
C SER A 395 -36.82 -18.82 5.65
N SER A 396 -35.65 -18.39 5.17
CA SER A 396 -35.43 -17.07 4.59
C SER A 396 -34.21 -17.08 3.66
N PRO A 397 -34.25 -16.41 2.49
CA PRO A 397 -33.07 -16.20 1.66
C PRO A 397 -32.06 -15.22 2.27
N HIS A 398 -32.46 -14.46 3.30
CA HIS A 398 -31.65 -13.38 3.88
C HIS A 398 -31.57 -13.44 5.41
N ARG A 399 -30.45 -12.99 5.97
CA ARG A 399 -30.26 -12.83 7.41
C ARG A 399 -29.51 -11.54 7.74
N THR A 400 -29.91 -10.85 8.81
CA THR A 400 -29.12 -9.78 9.42
C THR A 400 -28.56 -10.27 10.76
N ALA A 401 -27.61 -9.53 11.33
CA ALA A 401 -27.35 -9.63 12.77
C ALA A 401 -28.62 -9.28 13.56
N ARG A 402 -28.85 -9.93 14.71
CA ARG A 402 -29.90 -9.54 15.67
C ARG A 402 -29.59 -8.16 16.23
N CYS A 403 -30.60 -7.31 16.35
CA CYS A 403 -30.47 -5.99 16.98
C CYS A 403 -31.12 -5.99 18.37
N ALA A 404 -30.48 -5.36 19.35
CA ALA A 404 -31.14 -5.00 20.61
C ALA A 404 -32.25 -3.98 20.30
N VAL A 405 -33.48 -4.24 20.76
CA VAL A 405 -34.67 -3.49 20.33
C VAL A 405 -34.65 -2.05 20.86
N PRO A 406 -34.50 -1.01 20.01
CA PRO A 406 -34.49 0.37 20.47
C PRO A 406 -35.93 0.84 20.67
N ARG A 407 -36.32 1.15 21.91
CA ARG A 407 -37.61 1.84 22.17
C ARG A 407 -37.51 3.32 21.81
N LEU A 408 -37.88 3.65 20.58
CA LEU A 408 -38.31 5.00 20.24
C LEU A 408 -39.62 5.32 20.97
N ASN A 409 -39.62 6.42 21.73
CA ASN A 409 -40.78 7.16 22.25
C ASN A 409 -41.94 6.30 22.82
N ALA A 410 -41.77 5.76 24.02
CA ALA A 410 -42.90 5.41 24.88
C ALA A 410 -43.37 6.65 25.64
N SER A 411 -44.47 7.27 25.20
CA SER A 411 -45.21 8.26 25.99
C SER A 411 -45.78 7.62 27.26
N GLU A 412 -46.04 8.42 28.29
CA GLU A 412 -46.45 7.96 29.62
C GLU A 412 -47.73 7.10 29.59
N SER A 413 -47.77 6.07 30.44
CA SER A 413 -48.97 5.28 30.75
C SER A 413 -48.76 4.59 32.11
N PRO A 414 -49.38 5.08 33.20
CA PRO A 414 -49.17 4.53 34.54
C PRO A 414 -50.01 3.25 34.75
N GLY A 415 -49.44 2.10 34.37
CA GLY A 415 -50.01 0.77 34.62
C GLY A 415 -49.04 -0.10 35.42
N GLY A 416 -49.48 -0.62 36.56
CA GLY A 416 -48.65 -1.40 37.47
C GLY A 416 -48.30 -2.79 36.93
N GLY A 417 -47.07 -2.97 36.48
CA GLY A 417 -46.44 -4.26 36.19
C GLY A 417 -44.95 -4.17 36.49
N GLU A 418 -44.31 -5.29 36.84
CA GLU A 418 -42.87 -5.28 37.19
C GLU A 418 -42.00 -4.77 36.03
N PRO A 419 -40.95 -3.98 36.30
CA PRO A 419 -40.13 -3.40 35.26
C PRO A 419 -39.27 -4.48 34.57
N VAL A 420 -39.74 -4.94 33.41
CA VAL A 420 -38.99 -5.79 32.46
C VAL A 420 -37.55 -5.26 32.34
N PRO A 421 -36.51 -6.11 32.51
CA PRO A 421 -35.14 -5.66 32.63
C PRO A 421 -34.71 -4.81 31.43
N GLN A 422 -34.29 -3.59 31.71
CA GLN A 422 -33.93 -2.63 30.67
C GLN A 422 -32.72 -3.15 29.87
N HIS A 423 -32.95 -3.38 28.57
CA HIS A 423 -31.92 -3.61 27.56
C HIS A 423 -31.09 -2.32 27.39
N ARG A 424 -30.09 -2.18 28.26
CA ARG A 424 -29.07 -1.13 28.25
C ARG A 424 -27.68 -1.77 28.14
N PRO A 425 -26.71 -1.09 27.51
CA PRO A 425 -25.32 -1.54 27.49
C PRO A 425 -24.74 -1.85 28.87
N LEU A 426 -23.72 -2.71 28.90
CA LEU A 426 -22.88 -2.86 30.07
C LEU A 426 -22.09 -1.57 30.31
N THR A 427 -22.01 -1.15 31.57
CA THR A 427 -21.09 -0.12 32.05
C THR A 427 -19.70 -0.71 32.29
N ALA A 428 -18.69 0.14 32.39
CA ALA A 428 -17.31 -0.28 32.67
C ALA A 428 -17.21 -1.10 33.98
N ALA A 429 -18.00 -0.77 34.99
CA ALA A 429 -18.10 -1.50 36.25
C ALA A 429 -18.76 -2.89 36.08
N GLU A 430 -19.94 -2.96 35.45
CA GLU A 430 -20.66 -4.22 35.22
C GLU A 430 -19.78 -5.21 34.44
N TYR A 431 -19.19 -4.79 33.31
CA TYR A 431 -18.31 -5.65 32.51
C TYR A 431 -17.05 -6.08 33.26
N THR A 432 -16.44 -5.18 34.05
CA THR A 432 -15.20 -5.50 34.78
C THR A 432 -15.43 -6.50 35.91
N ILE A 433 -16.59 -6.45 36.58
CA ILE A 433 -16.96 -7.43 37.62
C ILE A 433 -17.37 -8.77 36.98
N LEU A 434 -18.18 -8.76 35.92
CA LEU A 434 -18.64 -9.99 35.26
C LEU A 434 -17.50 -10.86 34.74
N CYS A 435 -16.42 -10.24 34.24
CA CYS A 435 -15.23 -10.92 33.77
C CYS A 435 -14.37 -11.60 34.88
N GLN A 436 -14.63 -11.35 36.17
CA GLN A 436 -13.84 -11.95 37.26
C GLN A 436 -14.34 -13.35 37.65
N SER A 437 -13.39 -14.21 38.03
CA SER A 437 -13.63 -15.54 38.59
C SER A 437 -13.27 -15.67 40.08
N LEU A 438 -12.67 -14.63 40.70
CA LEU A 438 -12.23 -14.64 42.10
C LEU A 438 -13.16 -13.79 42.99
N PRO A 439 -13.81 -14.37 44.03
CA PRO A 439 -14.73 -13.65 44.92
C PRO A 439 -14.15 -12.38 45.55
N ALA A 440 -12.94 -12.47 46.11
CA ALA A 440 -12.29 -11.33 46.77
C ALA A 440 -11.99 -10.16 45.80
N THR A 441 -11.74 -10.46 44.52
CA THR A 441 -11.55 -9.44 43.48
C THR A 441 -12.87 -8.77 43.13
N VAL A 442 -13.97 -9.53 43.02
CA VAL A 442 -15.33 -9.00 42.86
C VAL A 442 -15.71 -8.09 44.03
N GLU A 443 -15.45 -8.51 45.26
CA GLU A 443 -15.79 -7.77 46.49
C GLU A 443 -14.98 -6.47 46.62
N GLY A 444 -13.69 -6.49 46.25
CA GLY A 444 -12.85 -5.30 46.17
C GLY A 444 -13.32 -4.28 45.12
N LEU A 445 -13.77 -4.75 43.95
CA LEU A 445 -14.34 -3.90 42.90
C LEU A 445 -15.68 -3.28 43.31
N ILE A 446 -16.57 -4.06 43.94
CA ILE A 446 -17.83 -3.56 44.49
C ILE A 446 -17.55 -2.47 45.53
N HIS A 447 -16.62 -2.70 46.46
CA HIS A 447 -16.23 -1.70 47.46
C HIS A 447 -15.69 -0.42 46.80
N GLN A 448 -14.87 -0.53 45.73
CA GLN A 448 -14.37 0.62 44.98
C GLN A 448 -15.50 1.45 44.34
N TYR A 449 -16.53 0.82 43.79
CA TYR A 449 -17.59 1.52 43.04
C TYR A 449 -18.75 2.00 43.91
N VAL A 450 -19.13 1.25 44.96
CA VAL A 450 -20.24 1.56 45.87
C VAL A 450 -19.78 2.43 47.05
N GLY A 451 -18.50 2.33 47.46
CA GLY A 451 -17.95 3.02 48.63
C GLY A 451 -18.24 2.32 49.96
N VAL A 452 -18.86 1.14 49.93
CA VAL A 452 -19.15 0.28 51.10
C VAL A 452 -18.78 -1.16 50.74
N ALA A 453 -18.16 -1.88 51.68
CA ALA A 453 -17.81 -3.29 51.47
C ALA A 453 -19.07 -4.19 51.42
N PRO A 454 -19.18 -5.11 50.44
CA PRO A 454 -20.29 -6.06 50.38
C PRO A 454 -20.19 -7.15 51.45
N LYS A 455 -21.27 -7.94 51.63
CA LYS A 455 -21.24 -9.14 52.47
C LYS A 455 -20.33 -10.21 51.83
N PRO A 456 -19.51 -10.98 52.59
CA PRO A 456 -18.54 -11.97 52.05
C PRO A 456 -19.09 -13.17 51.27
N GLU A 457 -20.40 -13.24 51.06
CA GLU A 457 -21.03 -14.24 50.19
C GLU A 457 -21.37 -13.66 48.81
N VAL A 458 -21.40 -12.34 48.65
CA VAL A 458 -21.78 -11.66 47.40
C VAL A 458 -20.76 -11.94 46.30
N GLY A 459 -19.45 -11.95 46.60
CA GLY A 459 -18.44 -12.35 45.64
C GLY A 459 -18.64 -13.78 45.17
N LYS A 460 -18.91 -14.71 46.11
CA LYS A 460 -19.15 -16.13 45.79
C LYS A 460 -20.40 -16.31 44.93
N MET A 461 -21.52 -15.69 45.31
CA MET A 461 -22.77 -15.68 44.52
C MET A 461 -22.52 -15.20 43.09
N ILE A 462 -21.85 -14.04 42.94
CA ILE A 462 -21.52 -13.48 41.62
C ILE A 462 -20.59 -14.39 40.83
N THR A 463 -19.64 -15.11 41.45
CA THR A 463 -18.74 -16.05 40.73
C THR A 463 -19.33 -17.43 40.46
N ALA A 464 -20.34 -17.87 41.20
CA ALA A 464 -20.96 -19.20 41.05
C ALA A 464 -22.18 -19.19 40.11
N ALA A 465 -22.85 -18.05 39.94
CA ALA A 465 -23.99 -17.91 39.05
C ALA A 465 -23.62 -18.08 37.56
N ASN A 466 -24.63 -18.35 36.71
CA ASN A 466 -24.47 -18.20 35.26
C ASN A 466 -24.36 -16.72 34.86
N THR A 467 -23.95 -16.41 33.63
CA THR A 467 -23.68 -15.03 33.18
C THR A 467 -24.88 -14.09 33.35
N LEU A 468 -26.10 -14.55 33.07
CA LEU A 468 -27.31 -13.74 33.14
C LEU A 468 -27.72 -13.42 34.59
N GLU A 469 -27.68 -14.42 35.47
CA GLU A 469 -27.98 -14.24 36.90
C GLU A 469 -26.86 -13.45 37.61
N ALA A 470 -25.60 -13.68 37.25
CA ALA A 470 -24.48 -12.85 37.71
C ALA A 470 -24.69 -11.37 37.31
N HIS A 471 -25.16 -11.11 36.09
CA HIS A 471 -25.46 -9.76 35.61
C HIS A 471 -26.64 -9.12 36.38
N ARG A 472 -27.67 -9.90 36.73
CA ARG A 472 -28.78 -9.46 37.60
C ARG A 472 -28.26 -9.06 38.99
N ILE A 473 -27.48 -9.92 39.64
CA ILE A 473 -26.91 -9.68 40.97
C ILE A 473 -25.94 -8.49 40.94
N VAL A 474 -25.10 -8.35 39.90
CA VAL A 474 -24.20 -7.20 39.76
C VAL A 474 -24.98 -5.89 39.61
N ARG A 475 -26.08 -5.85 38.83
CA ARG A 475 -26.95 -4.68 38.74
C ARG A 475 -27.59 -4.32 40.08
N GLU A 476 -28.08 -5.32 40.81
CA GLU A 476 -28.67 -5.15 42.14
C GLU A 476 -27.64 -4.57 43.13
N VAL A 477 -26.43 -5.16 43.21
CA VAL A 477 -25.37 -4.74 44.13
C VAL A 477 -24.80 -3.36 43.79
N LEU A 478 -24.66 -3.00 42.51
CA LEU A 478 -24.19 -1.68 42.11
C LEU A 478 -25.25 -0.58 42.27
N SER A 479 -26.54 -0.93 42.43
CA SER A 479 -27.62 0.04 42.68
C SER A 479 -27.52 0.76 44.04
N TYR A 480 -26.79 0.17 45.00
CA TYR A 480 -26.52 0.76 46.31
C TYR A 480 -25.45 1.88 46.29
N ALA A 481 -24.82 2.15 45.14
CA ALA A 481 -23.86 3.25 45.01
C ALA A 481 -24.52 4.63 45.17
N ASN A 482 -23.80 5.59 45.76
CA ASN A 482 -24.35 6.92 46.05
C ASN A 482 -24.74 7.68 44.76
N PRO A 483 -26.04 7.95 44.50
CA PRO A 483 -26.48 8.56 43.25
C PRO A 483 -26.11 10.04 43.10
N LEU A 484 -25.73 10.72 44.20
CA LEU A 484 -25.26 12.11 44.16
C LEU A 484 -23.78 12.22 43.77
N LYS A 485 -23.01 11.13 43.92
CA LYS A 485 -21.57 11.06 43.61
C LYS A 485 -21.19 9.65 43.09
N PRO A 486 -21.78 9.17 41.98
CA PRO A 486 -21.50 7.83 41.46
C PRO A 486 -20.06 7.72 40.97
N HIS A 487 -19.42 6.57 41.18
CA HIS A 487 -18.11 6.27 40.59
C HIS A 487 -18.22 6.25 39.06
N LYS A 488 -17.32 6.93 38.34
CA LYS A 488 -17.41 7.12 36.86
C LYS A 488 -17.72 5.84 36.08
N CYS A 489 -17.10 4.72 36.44
CA CYS A 489 -17.32 3.40 35.81
C CYS A 489 -18.77 2.88 35.85
N LEU A 490 -19.65 3.45 36.68
CA LEU A 490 -21.09 3.14 36.75
C LEU A 490 -21.92 3.88 35.70
N CYS A 491 -21.32 4.83 34.97
CA CYS A 491 -21.99 5.67 33.99
C CYS A 491 -21.51 5.35 32.58
N LEU A 492 -22.44 5.15 31.65
CA LEU A 492 -22.14 5.28 30.23
C LEU A 492 -21.76 6.75 29.96
N SER A 493 -20.64 6.97 29.28
CA SER A 493 -20.12 8.30 28.97
C SER A 493 -20.04 8.50 27.45
N PRO A 494 -20.37 9.70 26.93
CA PRO A 494 -20.01 10.08 25.57
C PRO A 494 -18.50 10.27 25.45
N SER A 495 -17.98 10.28 24.21
CA SER A 495 -16.59 10.62 23.94
C SER A 495 -16.33 12.11 24.17
N TYR A 496 -15.12 12.46 24.62
CA TYR A 496 -14.67 13.85 24.71
C TYR A 496 -14.22 14.33 23.33
N CYS A 497 -14.49 15.58 22.97
CA CYS A 497 -13.98 16.18 21.75
C CYS A 497 -13.53 17.63 21.98
N TRP A 498 -12.30 17.93 21.55
CA TRP A 498 -11.72 19.27 21.52
C TRP A 498 -11.61 19.71 20.06
N LEU A 499 -12.13 20.91 19.77
CA LEU A 499 -12.05 21.57 18.46
C LEU A 499 -11.29 22.88 18.60
N GLN A 500 -10.25 23.08 17.79
CA GLN A 500 -9.56 24.35 17.72
C GLN A 500 -10.23 25.26 16.68
N SER A 501 -10.50 26.52 17.04
CA SER A 501 -10.95 27.52 16.07
C SER A 501 -9.77 28.01 15.22
N GLU A 502 -9.87 27.88 13.90
CA GLU A 502 -8.86 28.41 12.96
C GLU A 502 -8.59 29.90 13.19
N LYS A 503 -9.66 30.69 13.39
CA LYS A 503 -9.60 32.15 13.50
C LYS A 503 -9.01 32.66 14.82
N THR A 504 -9.36 32.04 15.96
CA THR A 504 -8.92 32.52 17.29
C THR A 504 -7.83 31.65 17.91
N GLN A 505 -7.53 30.50 17.32
CA GLN A 505 -6.62 29.47 17.86
C GLN A 505 -7.00 28.99 19.28
N LEU A 506 -8.24 29.26 19.74
CA LEU A 506 -8.79 28.79 21.01
C LEU A 506 -9.43 27.41 20.86
N TRP A 507 -9.43 26.64 21.95
CA TRP A 507 -10.03 25.31 22.01
C TRP A 507 -11.44 25.36 22.61
N ARG A 508 -12.40 24.78 21.90
CA ARG A 508 -13.76 24.49 22.38
C ARG A 508 -13.85 23.00 22.73
N PHE A 509 -14.30 22.71 23.95
CA PHE A 509 -14.67 21.36 24.37
C PHE A 509 -16.16 21.09 24.07
N LYS A 510 -16.46 19.84 23.69
CA LYS A 510 -17.82 19.29 23.57
C LYS A 510 -17.80 17.79 23.87
N TYR A 511 -18.97 17.23 24.18
CA TYR A 511 -19.19 15.79 24.16
C TYR A 511 -19.68 15.35 22.78
N VAL A 512 -19.34 14.14 22.35
CA VAL A 512 -19.79 13.53 21.10
C VAL A 512 -20.00 12.02 21.26
N ASP A 513 -21.03 11.48 20.64
CA ASP A 513 -21.24 10.05 20.51
C ASP A 513 -20.83 9.62 19.09
N ILE A 514 -19.74 8.87 19.00
CA ILE A 514 -19.15 8.44 17.72
C ILE A 514 -20.00 7.34 17.08
N GLY A 515 -20.17 7.42 15.76
CA GLY A 515 -21.05 6.56 14.96
C GLY A 515 -22.47 7.12 14.79
N VAL A 516 -22.90 8.09 15.62
CA VAL A 516 -24.27 8.60 15.60
C VAL A 516 -24.55 9.46 14.37
N CYS A 517 -23.55 10.13 13.80
CA CYS A 517 -23.76 10.91 12.57
C CYS A 517 -23.89 9.98 11.36
N SER A 518 -23.01 8.99 11.27
CA SER A 518 -22.92 8.06 10.16
C SER A 518 -24.05 7.03 10.14
N HIS A 519 -24.52 6.55 11.31
CA HIS A 519 -25.74 5.75 11.42
C HIS A 519 -26.96 6.54 10.89
N LYS A 520 -27.16 7.79 11.34
CA LYS A 520 -28.29 8.65 10.90
C LYS A 520 -28.27 8.99 9.41
N ALA A 521 -27.08 9.12 8.82
CA ALA A 521 -26.90 9.38 7.40
C ALA A 521 -26.79 8.11 6.53
N GLU A 522 -26.92 6.92 7.12
CA GLU A 522 -26.63 5.61 6.50
C GLU A 522 -25.33 5.64 5.67
N THR A 523 -24.28 6.26 6.20
CA THR A 523 -23.11 6.71 5.41
C THR A 523 -22.44 5.58 4.64
N ARG A 524 -22.36 4.38 5.23
CA ARG A 524 -21.83 3.19 4.54
C ARG A 524 -22.59 2.92 3.25
N ARG A 525 -23.91 2.79 3.34
CA ARG A 525 -24.83 2.50 2.22
C ARG A 525 -24.73 3.56 1.11
N HIS A 526 -24.69 4.83 1.48
CA HIS A 526 -24.61 5.94 0.51
C HIS A 526 -23.22 6.10 -0.13
N ARG A 527 -22.12 5.96 0.64
CA ARG A 527 -20.75 6.10 0.10
C ARG A 527 -20.29 4.86 -0.68
N ASN A 528 -20.72 3.66 -0.31
CA ASN A 528 -20.39 2.41 -1.04
C ASN A 528 -20.98 2.37 -2.46
N ALA A 529 -22.02 3.16 -2.75
CA ALA A 529 -22.71 3.16 -4.03
C ALA A 529 -22.06 4.05 -5.12
N ILE A 530 -21.02 4.82 -4.78
CA ILE A 530 -20.45 5.85 -5.67
C ILE A 530 -19.48 5.22 -6.67
N LYS A 531 -19.83 5.25 -7.97
CA LYS A 531 -18.93 4.91 -9.08
C LYS A 531 -17.89 6.01 -9.31
N GLY A 532 -16.72 5.64 -9.85
CA GLY A 532 -15.69 6.60 -10.28
C GLY A 532 -14.71 7.03 -9.19
N VAL A 533 -14.78 6.43 -7.99
CA VAL A 533 -13.73 6.55 -6.97
C VAL A 533 -12.53 5.73 -7.46
N THR A 534 -11.59 6.35 -8.16
CA THR A 534 -10.35 5.68 -8.54
C THR A 534 -9.51 5.43 -7.29
N LEU A 535 -8.93 4.23 -7.19
CA LEU A 535 -7.87 3.98 -6.23
C LEU A 535 -6.63 4.70 -6.78
N GLU A 536 -6.35 5.90 -6.28
CA GLU A 536 -5.05 6.54 -6.46
C GLU A 536 -4.00 5.67 -5.76
N VAL A 537 -3.50 4.68 -6.49
CA VAL A 537 -2.35 3.88 -6.08
C VAL A 537 -1.21 4.87 -5.88
N ASN A 538 -0.65 4.93 -4.67
CA ASN A 538 0.56 5.72 -4.38
C ASN A 538 1.83 5.08 -5.01
N MET A 539 1.73 4.72 -6.28
CA MET A 539 2.73 5.14 -7.26
C MET A 539 2.73 6.69 -7.28
N SER A 540 3.81 7.30 -7.77
CA SER A 540 3.80 8.77 -7.92
C SER A 540 2.60 9.23 -8.76
N ARG A 541 1.93 10.32 -8.35
CA ARG A 541 1.02 11.06 -9.26
C ARG A 541 1.76 11.46 -10.55
N ASP A 542 3.06 11.67 -10.44
CA ASP A 542 4.01 11.80 -11.54
C ASP A 542 4.44 10.40 -12.06
N GLY A 543 3.50 9.66 -12.65
CA GLY A 543 3.78 8.42 -13.38
C GLY A 543 4.67 8.64 -14.62
N PRO A 544 4.81 7.64 -15.51
CA PRO A 544 5.51 7.82 -16.78
C PRO A 544 4.98 9.03 -17.54
N ALA A 545 5.85 9.82 -18.16
CA ALA A 545 5.48 11.12 -18.72
C ALA A 545 5.98 11.30 -20.17
N CYS A 546 5.13 11.89 -21.01
CA CYS A 546 5.46 12.30 -22.38
C CYS A 546 5.36 13.82 -22.50
N PHE A 547 6.06 14.42 -23.48
CA PHE A 547 5.83 15.81 -23.82
C PHE A 547 4.66 15.92 -24.80
N ALA A 548 3.69 16.77 -24.47
CA ALA A 548 2.52 17.08 -25.28
C ALA A 548 2.77 18.42 -26.03
N PRO A 549 2.92 18.40 -27.37
CA PRO A 549 3.22 19.63 -28.14
C PRO A 549 2.09 20.66 -28.11
N SER A 550 0.84 20.22 -27.91
CA SER A 550 -0.36 21.05 -27.87
C SER A 550 -0.45 21.96 -26.64
N THR A 551 0.02 21.48 -25.49
CA THR A 551 0.03 22.20 -24.20
C THR A 551 1.41 22.73 -23.84
N ALA A 552 2.45 22.29 -24.55
CA ALA A 552 3.87 22.52 -24.26
C ALA A 552 4.32 22.05 -22.86
N THR A 553 3.59 21.09 -22.27
CA THR A 553 3.87 20.51 -20.94
C THR A 553 4.23 19.03 -21.01
N TRP A 554 4.84 18.53 -19.93
CA TRP A 554 5.00 17.09 -19.70
C TRP A 554 3.76 16.55 -18.99
N GLU A 555 3.11 15.56 -19.59
CA GLU A 555 1.82 15.01 -19.17
C GLU A 555 1.93 13.53 -18.78
N PRO A 556 1.15 13.04 -17.79
CA PRO A 556 1.20 11.66 -17.33
C PRO A 556 0.56 10.70 -18.34
N ILE A 557 1.29 9.65 -18.72
CA ILE A 557 0.86 8.59 -19.62
C ILE A 557 -0.04 7.61 -18.85
N LEU A 558 -1.36 7.81 -18.93
CA LEU A 558 -2.35 6.90 -18.32
C LEU A 558 -2.39 5.53 -19.00
N ASN A 559 -2.24 5.51 -20.32
CA ASN A 559 -2.10 4.30 -21.15
C ASN A 559 -1.07 4.61 -22.25
N PHE A 560 -0.19 3.67 -22.56
CA PHE A 560 0.71 3.79 -23.72
C PHE A 560 -0.07 3.54 -25.02
N PRO A 561 0.21 4.30 -26.10
CA PRO A 561 -0.45 4.08 -27.39
C PRO A 561 -0.13 2.69 -27.96
N CYS A 562 -1.08 2.10 -28.68
CA CYS A 562 -0.92 0.77 -29.28
C CYS A 562 -0.06 0.79 -30.56
N GLY A 563 1.24 1.09 -30.40
CA GLY A 563 2.22 1.13 -31.48
C GLY A 563 3.54 1.74 -31.02
N ALA A 564 4.52 1.83 -31.93
CA ALA A 564 5.50 2.90 -31.86
C ALA A 564 4.82 4.16 -32.43
N GLU A 565 5.15 5.35 -31.93
CA GLU A 565 4.56 6.57 -32.50
C GLU A 565 5.11 6.83 -33.91
N GLU A 566 4.20 6.99 -34.87
CA GLU A 566 4.51 7.40 -36.24
C GLU A 566 5.24 8.76 -36.25
N PRO A 567 6.27 8.96 -37.09
CA PRO A 567 6.87 10.28 -37.26
C PRO A 567 5.83 11.22 -37.89
N HIS A 568 5.58 12.37 -37.26
CA HIS A 568 4.68 13.38 -37.81
C HIS A 568 5.13 13.80 -39.21
N ALA A 569 4.34 13.45 -40.22
CA ALA A 569 4.49 14.02 -41.56
C ALA A 569 4.42 15.54 -41.47
N ALA A 570 5.41 16.24 -42.03
CA ALA A 570 5.44 17.70 -42.04
C ALA A 570 4.15 18.24 -42.68
N ALA A 571 3.54 19.24 -42.04
CA ALA A 571 2.20 19.70 -42.40
C ALA A 571 2.16 20.29 -43.82
N SER A 572 1.65 19.50 -44.78
CA SER A 572 1.22 20.00 -46.07
C SER A 572 0.10 21.02 -45.86
N PRO A 573 0.18 22.25 -46.40
CA PRO A 573 -0.89 23.23 -46.26
C PRO A 573 -2.12 22.72 -47.01
N GLN A 574 -3.21 22.46 -46.27
CA GLN A 574 -4.49 22.14 -46.88
C GLN A 574 -5.07 23.40 -47.53
N ALA A 575 -5.48 23.30 -48.79
CA ALA A 575 -6.15 24.38 -49.48
C ALA A 575 -7.59 24.50 -48.98
N GLU A 576 -7.94 25.65 -48.40
CA GLU A 576 -9.34 26.01 -48.18
C GLU A 576 -10.00 26.30 -49.53
N HIS A 577 -11.22 25.79 -49.71
CA HIS A 577 -11.92 25.80 -50.99
C HIS A 577 -13.15 26.71 -50.89
N ASP A 578 -13.01 27.97 -51.33
CA ASP A 578 -14.14 28.88 -51.54
C ASP A 578 -14.10 29.52 -52.94
N THR A 579 -15.09 30.34 -53.29
CA THR A 579 -15.76 30.19 -54.59
C THR A 579 -15.81 31.44 -55.48
N ARG A 580 -15.63 31.20 -56.80
CA ARG A 580 -15.98 32.05 -57.97
C ARG A 580 -15.21 33.39 -58.17
N SER A 581 -14.29 33.43 -59.15
CA SER A 581 -14.57 33.98 -60.50
C SER A 581 -13.29 34.28 -61.34
N GLU A 582 -13.29 33.88 -62.62
CA GLU A 582 -12.41 34.38 -63.70
C GLU A 582 -13.11 35.54 -64.46
N PRO A 583 -12.50 36.30 -65.42
CA PRO A 583 -11.21 36.14 -66.15
C PRO A 583 -10.38 37.47 -66.25
N PRO A 584 -9.55 37.79 -67.27
CA PRO A 584 -8.60 37.03 -68.15
C PRO A 584 -7.12 37.55 -68.07
N PRO A 585 -6.12 36.91 -68.73
CA PRO A 585 -4.70 37.36 -68.83
C PRO A 585 -4.42 38.35 -70.00
N PRO A 586 -3.38 39.22 -69.94
CA PRO A 586 -2.05 38.98 -70.58
C PRO A 586 -0.85 39.73 -69.86
N PRO A 587 0.27 40.14 -70.52
CA PRO A 587 1.43 39.37 -71.03
C PRO A 587 2.82 39.78 -70.40
N PRO A 588 3.94 39.06 -70.68
CA PRO A 588 5.31 39.41 -70.23
C PRO A 588 6.05 40.40 -71.16
N PRO A 589 7.04 41.19 -70.66
CA PRO A 589 8.49 40.90 -70.84
C PRO A 589 9.33 41.34 -69.59
N THR A 590 10.68 41.47 -69.50
CA THR A 590 11.79 41.65 -70.49
C THR A 590 13.16 41.19 -69.92
N VAL A 591 14.24 41.26 -70.73
CA VAL A 591 15.62 40.76 -70.47
C VAL A 591 16.63 41.90 -70.12
N GLY A 592 17.71 41.56 -69.40
CA GLY A 592 18.98 42.32 -69.29
C GLY A 592 19.93 41.68 -68.25
N GLU A 593 20.95 40.89 -68.60
CA GLU A 593 22.30 41.25 -69.12
C GLU A 593 23.22 42.01 -68.11
N GLY A 594 24.43 41.48 -67.82
CA GLY A 594 25.38 42.14 -66.88
C GLY A 594 26.67 41.40 -66.48
N LYS A 595 27.60 41.19 -67.43
CA LYS A 595 29.00 40.66 -67.30
C LYS A 595 29.75 40.99 -65.97
N VAL A 596 30.33 40.01 -65.25
CA VAL A 596 31.67 39.35 -65.42
C VAL A 596 32.91 40.20 -65.08
N LYS A 597 33.77 39.72 -64.15
CA LYS A 597 35.27 39.84 -64.19
C LYS A 597 36.04 38.97 -63.15
N THR A 598 37.24 38.52 -63.54
CA THR A 598 38.28 37.68 -62.86
C THR A 598 39.59 37.79 -63.70
N PRO A 599 40.73 37.09 -63.43
CA PRO A 599 41.21 36.36 -62.24
C PRO A 599 42.20 37.26 -61.44
N PRO A 600 43.50 36.99 -61.07
CA PRO A 600 44.43 35.82 -61.16
C PRO A 600 44.49 34.99 -59.83
N GLN A 601 45.28 33.93 -59.55
CA GLN A 601 46.53 33.31 -60.10
C GLN A 601 47.84 34.02 -59.69
N GLU A 602 49.02 33.40 -59.42
CA GLU A 602 49.55 32.02 -59.26
C GLU A 602 50.52 32.05 -58.01
N GLU A 603 51.26 31.05 -57.49
CA GLU A 603 51.57 29.63 -57.79
C GLU A 603 50.99 28.71 -56.65
N GLY A 604 51.45 27.53 -56.20
CA GLY A 604 52.66 26.69 -56.40
C GLY A 604 53.70 26.83 -55.27
N SER A 605 54.49 25.82 -54.89
CA SER A 605 54.58 24.38 -55.27
C SER A 605 54.88 23.55 -53.97
N VAL A 606 55.35 22.29 -53.83
CA VAL A 606 56.18 21.29 -54.57
C VAL A 606 55.85 19.86 -54.01
N GLU A 607 56.11 18.76 -54.75
CA GLU A 607 56.13 17.35 -54.23
C GLU A 607 57.52 16.68 -54.47
N PRO A 608 57.83 15.51 -53.87
CA PRO A 608 57.45 14.17 -54.41
C PRO A 608 57.01 13.18 -53.31
N GLY A 609 56.46 11.97 -53.52
CA GLY A 609 56.26 11.06 -54.67
C GLY A 609 56.18 9.60 -54.12
N LEU A 610 55.80 8.52 -54.83
CA LEU A 610 55.52 8.35 -56.26
C LEU A 610 54.72 7.02 -56.53
N THR A 611 53.54 7.08 -57.18
CA THR A 611 52.93 6.02 -58.06
C THR A 611 52.47 4.65 -57.44
N SER A 612 51.68 3.77 -58.10
CA SER A 612 51.28 3.69 -59.53
C SER A 612 49.90 3.03 -59.86
N ARG A 613 49.18 3.67 -60.81
CA ARG A 613 48.41 3.12 -61.96
C ARG A 613 47.17 2.18 -61.81
N LEU A 614 46.00 2.77 -62.11
CA LEU A 614 44.98 2.38 -63.14
C LEU A 614 44.17 1.05 -62.97
N PRO A 615 43.04 0.84 -63.71
CA PRO A 615 42.41 1.65 -64.77
C PRO A 615 40.94 2.07 -64.53
N THR A 616 40.34 2.75 -65.52
CA THR A 616 38.93 3.18 -65.54
C THR A 616 38.03 2.30 -66.44
N ARG A 617 36.86 1.87 -65.94
CA ARG A 617 35.59 1.82 -66.71
C ARG A 617 34.37 1.51 -65.83
N GLY A 618 33.19 1.89 -66.31
CA GLY A 618 31.96 2.01 -65.52
C GLY A 618 31.36 0.69 -65.01
N SER A 619 30.70 0.79 -63.85
CA SER A 619 29.86 -0.27 -63.31
C SER A 619 28.45 -0.20 -63.89
N LYS A 620 27.89 -1.35 -64.28
CA LYS A 620 26.47 -1.49 -64.66
C LYS A 620 25.59 -1.49 -63.40
N GLY A 621 24.28 -1.29 -63.57
CA GLY A 621 23.32 -1.41 -62.47
C GLY A 621 23.37 -2.79 -61.82
N GLY A 622 23.94 -2.87 -60.62
CA GLY A 622 23.87 -4.02 -59.75
C GLY A 622 22.71 -3.85 -58.77
N VAL A 623 21.73 -4.75 -58.80
CA VAL A 623 20.66 -4.78 -57.80
C VAL A 623 21.29 -5.09 -56.45
N ARG A 624 21.48 -4.07 -55.62
CA ARG A 624 21.94 -4.23 -54.25
C ARG A 624 20.77 -4.77 -53.45
N ALA A 625 20.64 -6.11 -53.42
CA ALA A 625 19.64 -6.80 -52.64
C ALA A 625 19.64 -6.24 -51.22
N GLY A 626 18.49 -5.76 -50.76
CA GLY A 626 18.38 -5.14 -49.46
C GLY A 626 18.75 -6.14 -48.38
N ILE A 627 19.89 -5.93 -47.72
CA ILE A 627 20.16 -6.56 -46.44
C ILE A 627 19.07 -6.03 -45.52
N ALA A 628 18.06 -6.86 -45.25
CA ALA A 628 17.01 -6.52 -44.31
C ALA A 628 17.69 -6.23 -42.97
N SER A 629 17.66 -4.96 -42.54
CA SER A 629 18.28 -4.55 -41.29
C SER A 629 17.64 -5.35 -40.16
N GLN A 630 18.41 -6.26 -39.57
CA GLN A 630 17.96 -6.95 -38.36
C GLN A 630 17.60 -5.88 -37.35
N ALA A 631 16.38 -5.96 -36.80
CA ALA A 631 16.01 -5.10 -35.69
C ALA A 631 17.02 -5.30 -34.56
N THR A 632 17.47 -4.20 -33.98
CA THR A 632 18.36 -4.18 -32.82
C THR A 632 17.67 -3.48 -31.67
N LEU A 633 17.97 -3.91 -30.45
CA LEU A 633 17.65 -3.20 -29.22
C LEU A 633 18.94 -2.58 -28.68
N LYS A 634 19.01 -1.27 -28.56
CA LYS A 634 20.17 -0.54 -28.04
C LYS A 634 19.90 0.00 -26.64
N LEU A 635 20.76 -0.35 -25.69
CA LEU A 635 20.62 -0.02 -24.27
C LEU A 635 21.83 0.77 -23.78
N LEU A 636 21.58 1.80 -22.97
CA LEU A 636 22.62 2.57 -22.27
C LEU A 636 22.34 2.59 -20.77
N THR A 637 23.35 2.31 -19.94
CA THR A 637 23.31 2.60 -18.49
C THR A 637 24.42 3.57 -18.11
N TRP A 638 24.15 4.55 -17.25
CA TRP A 638 25.13 5.54 -16.82
C TRP A 638 24.76 6.23 -15.50
N ASN A 639 25.59 6.09 -14.46
CA ASN A 639 25.46 6.91 -13.25
C ASN A 639 25.72 8.40 -13.59
N VAL A 640 24.81 9.29 -13.19
CA VAL A 640 24.82 10.74 -13.46
C VAL A 640 25.54 11.55 -12.37
N MET A 641 25.71 10.99 -11.18
CA MET A 641 26.21 11.64 -9.95
C MET A 641 25.37 12.84 -9.48
N PHE A 642 24.71 12.69 -8.32
CA PHE A 642 23.96 13.78 -7.65
C PHE A 642 24.88 14.93 -7.20
N ASP A 643 24.36 16.11 -6.82
CA ASP A 643 25.18 17.28 -6.45
C ASP A 643 25.50 17.37 -4.92
N ARG A 644 24.93 16.47 -4.11
CA ARG A 644 24.85 16.56 -2.64
C ARG A 644 26.15 16.86 -1.86
N TYR A 645 27.29 16.31 -2.25
CA TYR A 645 28.58 16.55 -1.58
C TYR A 645 29.53 17.45 -2.39
N SER A 646 29.03 18.16 -3.41
CA SER A 646 29.79 19.22 -4.09
C SER A 646 30.31 20.23 -3.06
N GLY A 647 31.62 20.54 -3.13
CA GLY A 647 32.33 21.40 -2.19
C GLY A 647 32.49 20.84 -0.77
N LYS A 648 32.20 19.56 -0.51
CA LYS A 648 32.28 18.91 0.82
C LYS A 648 33.09 17.62 0.75
N PRO A 649 33.79 17.23 1.83
CA PRO A 649 34.47 15.93 1.88
C PRO A 649 33.49 14.78 1.59
N THR A 650 33.96 13.76 0.86
CA THR A 650 33.12 12.59 0.55
C THR A 650 32.87 11.75 1.81
N PRO A 651 31.86 10.85 1.81
CA PRO A 651 31.66 9.92 2.93
C PRO A 651 32.85 8.98 3.22
N LEU A 652 33.80 8.87 2.28
CA LEU A 652 35.07 8.13 2.42
C LEU A 652 36.23 9.00 2.94
N GLY A 653 36.03 10.31 3.13
CA GLY A 653 37.04 11.24 3.64
C GLY A 653 37.90 11.92 2.57
N MET A 654 37.65 11.68 1.27
CA MET A 654 38.32 12.41 0.19
C MET A 654 37.99 13.92 0.27
N PRO A 655 38.92 14.83 -0.10
CA PRO A 655 38.68 16.27 -0.07
C PRO A 655 37.47 16.73 -0.88
N GLY A 656 36.81 17.80 -0.45
CA GLY A 656 35.69 18.38 -1.18
C GLY A 656 36.14 19.14 -2.43
N ILE A 657 35.63 18.73 -3.59
CA ILE A 657 35.79 19.43 -4.87
C ILE A 657 34.43 19.93 -5.37
N ASP A 658 34.40 20.98 -6.18
CA ASP A 658 33.19 21.39 -6.90
C ASP A 658 32.89 20.34 -7.99
N TRP A 659 31.67 19.81 -7.98
CA TRP A 659 31.23 18.81 -8.96
C TRP A 659 30.74 19.43 -10.27
N CYS A 660 30.74 20.77 -10.36
CA CYS A 660 30.56 21.54 -11.59
C CYS A 660 29.34 21.08 -12.42
N SER A 661 28.25 20.64 -11.76
CA SER A 661 27.17 19.89 -12.43
C SER A 661 26.52 20.67 -13.58
N ARG A 662 26.49 22.01 -13.53
CA ARG A 662 26.08 22.89 -14.65
C ARG A 662 26.93 22.77 -15.92
N LYS A 663 28.20 22.35 -15.81
CA LYS A 663 29.13 22.07 -16.92
C LYS A 663 29.08 20.60 -17.35
N ARG A 664 28.78 19.67 -16.44
CA ARG A 664 28.61 18.24 -16.74
C ARG A 664 27.31 17.96 -17.51
N TYR A 665 26.18 18.52 -17.06
CA TYR A 665 24.85 18.20 -17.60
C TYR A 665 24.71 18.39 -19.13
N PRO A 666 25.23 19.46 -19.77
CA PRO A 666 25.20 19.58 -21.23
C PRO A 666 25.97 18.48 -21.96
N VAL A 667 27.12 18.05 -21.42
CA VAL A 667 27.94 16.99 -22.04
C VAL A 667 27.31 15.61 -21.81
N LEU A 668 26.76 15.34 -20.63
CA LEU A 668 25.94 14.14 -20.38
C LEU A 668 24.79 14.04 -21.39
N ALA A 669 24.00 15.10 -21.55
CA ALA A 669 22.88 15.13 -22.49
C ALA A 669 23.33 15.00 -23.96
N LYS A 670 24.44 15.63 -24.35
CA LYS A 670 25.05 15.48 -25.69
C LYS A 670 25.42 14.02 -25.97
N VAL A 671 26.12 13.36 -25.04
CA VAL A 671 26.57 11.97 -25.23
C VAL A 671 25.37 11.00 -25.22
N ILE A 672 24.39 11.19 -24.34
CA ILE A 672 23.15 10.39 -24.34
C ILE A 672 22.39 10.56 -25.67
N GLN A 673 22.30 11.79 -26.21
CA GLN A 673 21.68 12.06 -27.50
C GLN A 673 22.43 11.36 -28.65
N GLN A 674 23.77 11.45 -28.66
CA GLN A 674 24.62 10.83 -29.68
C GLN A 674 24.56 9.29 -29.68
N GLU A 675 24.23 8.68 -28.55
CA GLU A 675 24.13 7.23 -28.43
C GLU A 675 22.80 6.67 -29.00
N GLU A 676 21.75 7.50 -29.13
CA GLU A 676 20.40 7.16 -29.65
C GLU A 676 19.79 5.85 -29.10
N ALA A 677 20.10 5.49 -27.85
CA ALA A 677 19.65 4.21 -27.27
C ALA A 677 18.12 4.17 -27.09
N ASP A 678 17.51 3.00 -27.35
CA ASP A 678 16.07 2.77 -27.21
C ASP A 678 15.61 2.87 -25.75
N VAL A 679 16.48 2.49 -24.81
CA VAL A 679 16.29 2.69 -23.37
C VAL A 679 17.59 3.21 -22.76
N VAL A 680 17.49 4.30 -22.01
CA VAL A 680 18.60 4.87 -21.23
C VAL A 680 18.25 4.75 -19.74
N GLY A 681 19.11 4.08 -18.97
CA GLY A 681 18.98 3.96 -17.51
C GLY A 681 20.01 4.82 -16.80
N MET A 682 19.58 5.71 -15.92
CA MET A 682 20.45 6.65 -15.22
C MET A 682 20.29 6.56 -13.71
N GLN A 683 21.42 6.51 -13.01
CA GLN A 683 21.50 6.40 -11.56
C GLN A 683 21.96 7.73 -10.94
N GLU A 684 21.70 7.91 -9.64
CA GLU A 684 21.91 9.17 -8.89
C GLU A 684 21.27 10.42 -9.52
N VAL A 685 20.17 10.26 -10.25
CA VAL A 685 19.47 11.39 -10.88
C VAL A 685 18.72 12.20 -9.84
N GLU A 686 19.05 13.50 -9.74
CA GLU A 686 18.29 14.51 -8.98
C GLU A 686 17.23 15.22 -9.85
N PRO A 687 16.17 15.79 -9.26
CA PRO A 687 15.10 16.48 -10.01
C PRO A 687 15.61 17.63 -10.88
N VAL A 688 16.71 18.30 -10.49
CA VAL A 688 17.35 19.36 -11.27
C VAL A 688 17.96 18.86 -12.59
N PHE A 689 18.37 17.60 -12.67
CA PHE A 689 18.83 17.00 -13.93
C PHE A 689 17.64 16.57 -14.80
N TRP A 690 16.57 16.04 -14.19
CA TRP A 690 15.30 15.83 -14.89
C TRP A 690 14.78 17.14 -15.52
N GLU A 691 14.83 18.25 -14.77
CA GLU A 691 14.42 19.58 -15.24
C GLU A 691 15.31 20.15 -16.36
N PHE A 692 16.59 19.76 -16.39
CA PHE A 692 17.50 20.08 -17.49
C PHE A 692 17.22 19.25 -18.75
N LEU A 693 16.98 17.94 -18.60
CA LEU A 693 16.64 17.05 -19.71
C LEU A 693 15.26 17.38 -20.31
N SER A 694 14.26 17.68 -19.48
CA SER A 694 12.87 17.97 -19.91
C SER A 694 12.74 19.24 -20.77
N LYS A 695 13.81 20.04 -20.86
CA LYS A 695 13.94 21.24 -21.70
C LYS A 695 14.64 20.98 -23.04
N GLN A 696 15.30 19.83 -23.24
CA GLN A 696 16.00 19.53 -24.48
C GLN A 696 15.00 19.20 -25.61
N PRO A 697 15.18 19.71 -26.85
CA PRO A 697 14.26 19.43 -27.96
C PRO A 697 14.15 17.93 -28.28
N TRP A 698 15.28 17.23 -28.37
CA TRP A 698 15.34 15.80 -28.71
C TRP A 698 14.67 14.91 -27.65
N MET A 699 14.72 15.30 -26.37
CA MET A 699 14.03 14.62 -25.28
C MET A 699 12.51 14.69 -25.45
N ARG A 700 11.99 15.90 -25.67
CA ARG A 700 10.56 16.15 -25.87
C ARG A 700 10.02 15.41 -27.09
N GLU A 701 10.81 15.38 -28.15
CA GLU A 701 10.41 14.78 -29.42
C GLU A 701 10.47 13.23 -29.40
N ASN A 702 11.52 12.63 -28.81
CA ASN A 702 11.82 11.21 -29.05
C ASN A 702 11.72 10.31 -27.80
N TYR A 703 11.59 10.85 -26.58
CA TYR A 703 11.64 10.05 -25.35
C TYR A 703 10.47 10.27 -24.38
N TYR A 704 10.04 9.18 -23.75
CA TYR A 704 9.26 9.20 -22.51
C TYR A 704 10.21 9.20 -21.31
N PHE A 705 9.83 9.88 -20.21
CA PHE A 705 10.40 9.64 -18.89
C PHE A 705 9.63 8.53 -18.17
N SER A 706 10.32 7.70 -17.37
CA SER A 706 9.67 6.71 -16.49
C SER A 706 8.87 7.32 -15.36
N CYS A 707 9.16 8.57 -14.97
CA CYS A 707 8.43 9.34 -13.97
C CYS A 707 8.68 10.85 -14.13
N GLY A 708 7.82 11.68 -13.55
CA GLY A 708 8.00 13.14 -13.51
C GLY A 708 8.84 13.68 -12.34
N TYR A 709 9.01 15.00 -12.31
CA TYR A 709 9.95 15.74 -11.46
C TYR A 709 9.86 15.45 -9.96
N ALA A 710 8.66 15.36 -9.37
CA ALA A 710 8.48 15.17 -7.93
C ALA A 710 8.40 13.69 -7.51
N SER A 711 8.68 12.77 -8.43
CA SER A 711 8.58 11.33 -8.18
C SER A 711 9.55 10.84 -7.09
N PRO A 712 9.10 9.97 -6.16
CA PRO A 712 9.98 9.29 -5.21
C PRO A 712 11.10 8.47 -5.86
N SER A 713 10.98 8.09 -7.14
CA SER A 713 12.04 7.40 -7.89
C SER A 713 13.29 8.26 -8.10
N ILE A 714 13.15 9.59 -8.06
CA ILE A 714 14.26 10.56 -8.22
C ILE A 714 14.31 11.64 -7.13
N THR A 715 13.47 11.55 -6.09
CA THR A 715 13.38 12.57 -5.03
C THR A 715 13.81 11.99 -3.67
N PRO A 716 14.92 12.47 -3.06
CA PRO A 716 15.76 13.60 -3.46
C PRO A 716 16.74 13.29 -4.59
N TRP A 717 17.06 12.02 -4.82
CA TRP A 717 17.79 11.46 -5.96
C TRP A 717 17.37 9.99 -6.12
N GLY A 718 17.66 9.38 -7.28
CA GLY A 718 17.45 7.95 -7.48
C GLY A 718 17.67 7.50 -8.93
N VAL A 719 16.74 6.74 -9.49
CA VAL A 719 16.86 6.12 -10.81
C VAL A 719 15.82 6.67 -11.78
N LEU A 720 16.28 7.14 -12.93
CA LEU A 720 15.45 7.60 -14.04
C LEU A 720 15.70 6.71 -15.25
N MET A 721 14.62 6.36 -15.97
CA MET A 721 14.71 5.67 -17.24
C MET A 721 14.08 6.54 -18.34
N LEU A 722 14.77 6.64 -19.48
CA LEU A 722 14.25 7.21 -20.72
C LEU A 722 13.89 6.07 -21.67
N VAL A 723 12.78 6.17 -22.39
CA VAL A 723 12.33 5.15 -23.37
C VAL A 723 11.96 5.82 -24.69
N HIS A 724 12.55 5.35 -25.80
CA HIS A 724 12.40 5.97 -27.11
C HIS A 724 11.02 5.70 -27.74
N ARG A 725 10.17 6.72 -27.86
CA ARG A 725 8.73 6.60 -28.19
C ARG A 725 8.41 6.10 -29.61
N ARG A 726 9.36 6.24 -30.54
CA ARG A 726 9.20 5.88 -31.97
C ARG A 726 9.93 4.61 -32.43
N ARG A 727 10.55 3.82 -31.53
CA ARG A 727 11.36 2.63 -31.91
C ARG A 727 10.61 1.31 -31.67
N PHE A 728 10.15 1.09 -30.43
CA PHE A 728 9.44 -0.12 -30.04
C PHE A 728 8.17 0.24 -29.25
N PRO A 729 7.02 -0.45 -29.47
CA PRO A 729 5.82 -0.22 -28.68
C PRO A 729 6.06 -0.50 -27.20
N VAL A 730 5.78 0.50 -26.36
CA VAL A 730 5.86 0.38 -24.90
C VAL A 730 4.55 -0.20 -24.38
N GLN A 731 4.60 -1.31 -23.65
CA GLN A 731 3.40 -1.96 -23.09
C GLN A 731 3.08 -1.44 -21.69
N ASN A 732 4.13 -1.21 -20.88
CA ASN A 732 4.05 -0.47 -19.62
C ASN A 732 5.45 -0.06 -19.15
N ILE A 733 5.47 0.87 -18.19
CA ILE A 733 6.59 1.10 -17.29
C ILE A 733 6.07 0.87 -15.87
N THR A 734 6.83 0.11 -15.08
CA THR A 734 6.51 -0.28 -13.70
C THR A 734 7.72 -0.05 -12.80
N PHE A 735 7.55 -0.11 -11.48
CA PHE A 735 8.64 0.08 -10.52
C PHE A 735 8.69 -1.08 -9.53
N LEU A 736 9.89 -1.63 -9.30
CA LEU A 736 10.16 -2.67 -8.31
C LEU A 736 11.07 -2.10 -7.20
N ASN A 737 10.81 -2.47 -5.94
CA ASN A 737 11.49 -1.87 -4.78
C ASN A 737 12.76 -2.66 -4.41
N VAL A 738 13.92 -2.01 -4.43
CA VAL A 738 15.22 -2.61 -4.06
C VAL A 738 15.65 -2.02 -2.70
N PRO A 739 15.51 -2.73 -1.56
CA PRO A 739 15.52 -2.12 -0.23
C PRO A 739 16.79 -1.32 0.12
N ALA A 740 16.66 0.00 0.12
CA ALA A 740 17.76 0.93 0.36
C ALA A 740 18.11 1.13 1.86
N TRP A 741 19.13 1.96 2.13
CA TRP A 741 19.37 2.50 3.48
C TRP A 741 18.11 3.16 4.05
N ALA A 742 18.05 3.25 5.38
CA ALA A 742 16.98 3.97 6.05
C ALA A 742 16.80 5.40 5.50
N ASN A 743 15.70 5.60 4.77
CA ASN A 743 15.22 6.87 4.20
C ASN A 743 15.97 7.36 2.94
N HIS A 744 16.39 6.43 2.10
CA HIS A 744 16.31 6.57 0.66
C HIS A 744 15.28 5.52 0.15
N ILE A 745 14.68 5.72 -1.02
CA ILE A 745 13.82 4.73 -1.68
C ILE A 745 14.48 4.44 -3.03
N SER A 746 15.07 3.25 -3.19
CA SER A 746 15.58 2.81 -4.49
C SER A 746 14.48 2.04 -5.22
N LEU A 747 13.93 2.66 -6.26
CA LEU A 747 12.95 2.06 -7.15
C LEU A 747 13.64 1.74 -8.48
N MET A 748 13.62 0.46 -8.86
CA MET A 748 14.08 -0.03 -10.15
C MET A 748 12.94 0.16 -11.17
N PRO A 749 12.99 1.14 -12.10
CA PRO A 749 12.07 1.18 -13.21
C PRO A 749 12.28 -0.04 -14.11
N VAL A 750 11.17 -0.59 -14.60
CA VAL A 750 11.10 -1.71 -15.53
C VAL A 750 10.15 -1.34 -16.66
N VAL A 751 10.68 -1.16 -17.87
CA VAL A 751 9.88 -1.05 -19.09
C VAL A 751 9.64 -2.43 -19.68
N ARG A 752 8.43 -2.67 -20.19
CA ARG A 752 8.09 -3.81 -21.02
C ARG A 752 7.89 -3.35 -22.46
N LEU A 753 8.80 -3.72 -23.34
CA LEU A 753 8.77 -3.41 -24.77
C LEU A 753 8.18 -4.59 -25.56
N GLN A 754 7.44 -4.32 -26.63
CA GLN A 754 7.00 -5.35 -27.57
C GLN A 754 8.00 -5.48 -28.73
N MET A 755 8.68 -6.63 -28.80
CA MET A 755 9.56 -6.99 -29.91
C MET A 755 8.84 -7.91 -30.92
N PRO A 756 9.33 -8.01 -32.18
CA PRO A 756 8.83 -8.97 -33.16
C PRO A 756 8.73 -10.43 -32.66
N HIS A 757 9.64 -10.88 -31.79
CA HIS A 757 9.61 -12.25 -31.25
C HIS A 757 8.70 -12.43 -30.01
N GLY A 758 8.37 -11.37 -29.28
CA GLY A 758 7.68 -11.41 -27.99
C GLY A 758 7.98 -10.16 -27.14
N SER A 759 7.46 -10.09 -25.91
CA SER A 759 7.79 -8.97 -25.01
C SER A 759 9.19 -9.12 -24.40
N VAL A 760 9.90 -8.00 -24.22
CA VAL A 760 11.18 -7.91 -23.49
C VAL A 760 11.02 -6.98 -22.29
N HIS A 761 11.52 -7.39 -21.13
CA HIS A 761 11.67 -6.51 -19.97
C HIS A 761 13.05 -5.87 -19.95
N VAL A 762 13.12 -4.54 -19.79
CA VAL A 762 14.38 -3.83 -19.50
C VAL A 762 14.24 -3.16 -18.14
N ALA A 763 15.12 -3.51 -17.21
CA ALA A 763 15.12 -3.04 -15.82
C ALA A 763 16.40 -2.26 -15.51
N VAL A 764 16.29 -1.18 -14.73
CA VAL A 764 17.44 -0.33 -14.35
C VAL A 764 17.65 -0.31 -12.84
N ALA A 765 18.70 -0.96 -12.37
CA ALA A 765 19.06 -1.02 -10.96
C ALA A 765 19.95 0.16 -10.53
N HIS A 766 19.91 0.46 -9.23
CA HIS A 766 20.98 1.15 -8.50
C HIS A 766 21.16 0.46 -7.14
N LEU A 767 22.27 -0.25 -6.98
CA LEU A 767 22.67 -0.86 -5.71
C LEU A 767 23.56 0.09 -4.93
N LEU A 768 23.49 0.03 -3.60
CA LEU A 768 24.21 0.94 -2.72
C LEU A 768 25.63 0.43 -2.48
N ALA A 769 26.58 1.36 -2.50
CA ALA A 769 27.97 1.08 -2.15
C ALA A 769 28.10 0.68 -0.66
N PRO A 770 28.66 -0.50 -0.35
CA PRO A 770 28.77 -1.00 1.01
C PRO A 770 29.99 -0.42 1.77
N TYR A 771 30.28 0.87 1.58
CA TYR A 771 31.42 1.60 2.17
C TYR A 771 31.50 1.58 3.71
N THR A 772 30.45 1.15 4.40
CA THR A 772 30.46 0.98 5.86
C THR A 772 29.82 -0.35 6.25
N LYS A 773 30.19 -0.85 7.44
CA LYS A 773 29.64 -2.10 8.00
C LYS A 773 28.11 -2.09 8.17
N SER A 774 27.47 -0.91 8.27
CA SER A 774 26.01 -0.80 8.28
C SER A 774 25.38 -0.89 6.89
N HIS A 775 26.12 -0.52 5.84
CA HIS A 775 25.69 -0.65 4.46
C HIS A 775 25.77 -2.10 3.97
N GLU A 776 26.67 -2.94 4.52
CA GLU A 776 26.76 -4.35 4.15
C GLU A 776 25.45 -5.12 4.35
N THR A 777 24.77 -4.93 5.49
CA THR A 777 23.47 -5.58 5.77
C THR A 777 22.36 -5.07 4.86
N ALA A 778 22.39 -3.78 4.49
CA ALA A 778 21.50 -3.23 3.48
C ALA A 778 21.80 -3.85 2.10
N ARG A 779 23.07 -3.98 1.72
CA ARG A 779 23.50 -4.56 0.44
C ARG A 779 23.09 -6.03 0.31
N THR A 780 23.23 -6.87 1.34
CA THR A 780 22.70 -8.24 1.34
C THR A 780 21.17 -8.27 1.11
N SER A 781 20.45 -7.29 1.64
CA SER A 781 19.00 -7.16 1.44
C SER A 781 18.66 -6.73 -0.01
N GLN A 782 19.44 -5.80 -0.58
CA GLN A 782 19.31 -5.42 -2.00
C GLN A 782 19.67 -6.54 -2.96
N ASP A 783 20.78 -7.24 -2.73
CA ASP A 783 21.21 -8.37 -3.56
C ASP A 783 20.12 -9.45 -3.59
N SER A 784 19.54 -9.78 -2.43
CA SER A 784 18.43 -10.73 -2.31
C SER A 784 17.18 -10.27 -3.07
N ALA A 785 16.77 -9.01 -2.90
CA ALA A 785 15.60 -8.44 -3.58
C ALA A 785 15.79 -8.34 -5.10
N LEU A 786 16.96 -7.89 -5.57
CA LEU A 786 17.27 -7.80 -7.00
C LEU A 786 17.28 -9.19 -7.64
N ARG A 787 17.94 -10.17 -7.02
CA ARG A 787 17.91 -11.58 -7.46
C ARG A 787 16.49 -12.14 -7.51
N HIS A 788 15.68 -11.85 -6.49
CA HIS A 788 14.26 -12.21 -6.50
C HIS A 788 13.52 -11.59 -7.67
N HIS A 789 13.67 -10.28 -7.91
CA HIS A 789 13.00 -9.59 -9.02
C HIS A 789 13.44 -10.11 -10.39
N MET A 790 14.75 -10.26 -10.62
CA MET A 790 15.30 -10.82 -11.86
C MET A 790 14.77 -12.25 -12.14
N VAL A 791 14.72 -13.11 -11.12
CA VAL A 791 14.38 -14.54 -11.30
C VAL A 791 12.88 -14.84 -11.20
N LYS A 792 12.10 -14.08 -10.41
CA LYS A 792 10.68 -14.37 -10.12
C LYS A 792 9.70 -13.31 -10.63
N THR A 793 10.08 -12.03 -10.67
CA THR A 793 9.16 -10.95 -11.09
C THR A 793 9.26 -10.66 -12.59
N LEU A 794 10.47 -10.59 -13.15
CA LEU A 794 10.68 -10.46 -14.58
C LEU A 794 10.48 -11.83 -15.24
N ALA A 795 9.51 -11.94 -16.16
CA ALA A 795 9.18 -13.17 -16.87
C ALA A 795 9.63 -13.11 -18.34
N GLY A 796 10.02 -14.25 -18.92
CA GLY A 796 10.47 -14.32 -20.31
C GLY A 796 11.83 -13.65 -20.55
N ASP A 797 12.00 -13.02 -21.72
CA ASP A 797 13.21 -12.32 -22.11
C ASP A 797 13.39 -11.03 -21.29
N ALA A 798 14.55 -10.88 -20.65
CA ALA A 798 14.85 -9.74 -19.78
C ALA A 798 16.31 -9.28 -19.88
N VAL A 799 16.51 -7.96 -19.83
CA VAL A 799 17.80 -7.33 -19.54
C VAL A 799 17.67 -6.55 -18.24
N THR A 800 18.61 -6.73 -17.32
CA THR A 800 18.76 -5.88 -16.13
C THR A 800 20.10 -5.17 -16.23
N MET A 801 20.06 -3.85 -16.38
CA MET A 801 21.23 -2.99 -16.41
C MET A 801 21.26 -2.08 -15.19
N GLY A 802 22.40 -1.46 -14.90
CA GLY A 802 22.47 -0.46 -13.83
C GLY A 802 23.86 -0.29 -13.25
N ASP A 803 23.95 0.63 -12.29
CA ASP A 803 25.09 0.73 -11.38
C ASP A 803 24.89 -0.25 -10.21
N PHE A 804 25.73 -1.28 -10.16
CA PHE A 804 25.76 -2.29 -9.11
C PHE A 804 26.66 -1.89 -7.93
N ASN A 805 27.38 -0.76 -7.98
CA ASN A 805 28.40 -0.37 -7.01
C ASN A 805 29.30 -1.56 -6.62
N ASP A 806 29.85 -2.17 -7.66
CA ASP A 806 30.73 -3.33 -7.63
C ASP A 806 32.19 -2.91 -7.81
N TRP A 807 33.10 -3.59 -7.10
CA TRP A 807 34.54 -3.42 -7.21
C TRP A 807 35.24 -4.79 -7.22
N PRO A 808 36.53 -4.89 -7.61
CA PRO A 808 37.14 -6.15 -8.07
C PRO A 808 37.12 -7.33 -7.09
N THR A 809 36.96 -7.11 -5.78
CA THR A 809 36.92 -8.17 -4.77
C THR A 809 35.51 -8.55 -4.31
N ARG A 810 34.45 -7.90 -4.81
CA ARG A 810 33.05 -8.16 -4.41
C ARG A 810 32.03 -7.86 -5.51
N GLU A 811 32.28 -8.34 -6.73
CA GLU A 811 31.32 -8.24 -7.83
C GLU A 811 30.02 -9.03 -7.57
N PHE A 812 28.89 -8.45 -7.96
CA PHE A 812 27.60 -9.12 -8.08
C PHE A 812 27.62 -10.06 -9.30
N TYR A 813 27.43 -11.35 -9.05
CA TYR A 813 27.24 -12.38 -10.07
C TYR A 813 25.89 -13.07 -9.92
N MET A 814 25.23 -13.40 -11.04
CA MET A 814 24.02 -14.22 -11.06
C MET A 814 24.37 -15.73 -11.09
N PRO A 815 23.62 -16.62 -10.41
CA PRO A 815 23.86 -18.06 -10.48
C PRO A 815 23.58 -18.60 -11.88
N ALA A 816 24.32 -19.62 -12.36
CA ALA A 816 24.17 -20.17 -13.70
C ALA A 816 22.74 -20.72 -13.97
N GLU A 817 22.09 -21.23 -12.93
CA GLU A 817 20.73 -21.76 -12.91
C GLU A 817 19.66 -20.67 -13.12
N SER A 818 20.01 -19.40 -12.93
CA SER A 818 19.12 -18.25 -13.20
C SER A 818 19.03 -17.91 -14.70
N HIS A 819 19.95 -18.44 -15.51
CA HIS A 819 20.15 -18.14 -16.92
C HIS A 819 20.41 -16.66 -17.26
N TYR A 820 20.72 -15.81 -16.28
CA TYR A 820 21.27 -14.48 -16.53
C TYR A 820 22.78 -14.57 -16.78
N VAL A 821 23.23 -14.03 -17.90
CA VAL A 821 24.64 -13.88 -18.26
C VAL A 821 25.04 -12.41 -18.26
N ASP A 822 26.23 -12.11 -17.77
CA ASP A 822 26.85 -10.79 -17.87
C ASP A 822 27.24 -10.52 -19.32
N CYS A 823 26.80 -9.41 -19.92
CA CYS A 823 26.96 -9.16 -21.34
C CYS A 823 28.39 -8.74 -21.73
N TRP A 824 29.13 -8.06 -20.86
CA TRP A 824 30.41 -7.46 -21.25
C TRP A 824 31.49 -8.51 -21.59
N PRO A 825 31.75 -9.55 -20.75
CA PRO A 825 32.75 -10.57 -21.06
C PRO A 825 32.44 -11.41 -22.31
N LEU A 826 31.19 -11.44 -22.78
CA LEU A 826 30.79 -12.14 -24.00
C LEU A 826 31.29 -11.44 -25.28
N LEU A 827 31.39 -10.11 -25.26
CA LEU A 827 31.91 -9.31 -26.37
C LEU A 827 33.40 -8.93 -26.19
N ARG A 828 33.84 -8.80 -24.94
CA ARG A 828 35.14 -8.24 -24.55
C ARG A 828 35.89 -9.15 -23.57
N PRO A 829 36.16 -10.43 -23.89
CA PRO A 829 36.75 -11.40 -22.95
C PRO A 829 38.19 -11.10 -22.48
N HIS A 830 38.83 -10.05 -23.03
CA HIS A 830 40.19 -9.62 -22.69
C HIS A 830 40.25 -8.17 -22.16
N ASP A 831 39.09 -7.54 -21.97
CA ASP A 831 38.96 -6.18 -21.42
C ASP A 831 37.97 -6.23 -20.26
N ALA A 832 38.46 -5.87 -19.06
CA ALA A 832 37.69 -5.90 -17.83
C ALA A 832 36.49 -4.95 -17.82
N GLY A 833 36.42 -3.97 -18.74
CA GLY A 833 35.32 -3.03 -18.85
C GLY A 833 35.17 -2.14 -17.62
N LYS A 834 36.28 -1.65 -17.05
CA LYS A 834 36.25 -0.76 -15.90
C LYS A 834 35.36 0.45 -16.22
N THR A 835 34.36 0.72 -15.38
CA THR A 835 33.52 1.92 -15.47
C THR A 835 34.01 3.01 -14.51
N MET A 836 34.79 2.63 -13.49
CA MET A 836 35.58 3.55 -12.67
C MET A 836 37.05 3.17 -12.74
N ASP A 837 37.92 4.10 -13.15
CA ASP A 837 39.38 3.91 -13.12
C ASP A 837 40.15 5.24 -13.06
N GLU A 838 41.48 5.11 -13.00
CA GLU A 838 42.44 6.19 -12.90
C GLU A 838 42.55 7.12 -14.13
N THR A 839 41.96 6.74 -15.28
CA THR A 839 41.91 7.57 -16.50
C THR A 839 40.82 8.62 -16.41
N ASN A 840 39.74 8.34 -15.69
CA ASN A 840 38.73 9.33 -15.32
C ASN A 840 39.28 10.17 -14.15
N THR A 841 39.77 11.37 -14.45
CA THR A 841 40.38 12.25 -13.43
C THR A 841 39.36 12.84 -12.45
N PHE A 842 38.05 12.75 -12.72
CA PHE A 842 36.99 13.10 -11.76
C PHE A 842 36.74 11.95 -10.78
N CYS A 843 36.71 10.70 -11.27
CA CYS A 843 36.70 9.50 -10.44
C CYS A 843 37.85 9.50 -9.44
N LYS A 844 39.09 9.68 -9.95
CA LYS A 844 40.33 9.68 -9.17
C LYS A 844 40.41 10.72 -8.03
N LEU A 845 39.56 11.76 -8.06
CA LEU A 845 39.46 12.76 -6.99
C LEU A 845 38.36 12.46 -5.95
N LYS A 846 37.46 11.51 -6.23
CA LYS A 846 36.26 11.21 -5.41
C LYS A 846 36.25 9.79 -4.83
N VAL A 847 36.84 8.84 -5.57
CA VAL A 847 36.77 7.40 -5.35
C VAL A 847 38.17 6.87 -5.05
N GLU A 848 38.31 6.03 -4.03
CA GLU A 848 39.58 5.36 -3.71
C GLU A 848 39.91 4.27 -4.73
N GLU A 849 41.20 4.09 -5.04
CA GLU A 849 41.70 3.15 -6.05
C GLU A 849 41.24 1.69 -5.83
N MET A 850 40.99 1.28 -4.58
CA MET A 850 40.47 -0.04 -4.26
C MET A 850 39.04 -0.30 -4.78
N PHE A 851 38.31 0.74 -5.19
CA PHE A 851 36.99 0.63 -5.80
C PHE A 851 37.00 0.68 -7.33
N TYR A 852 38.14 0.98 -7.97
CA TYR A 852 38.25 1.00 -9.44
C TYR A 852 37.91 -0.38 -10.02
N GLY A 853 36.95 -0.43 -10.94
CA GLY A 853 36.35 -1.67 -11.40
C GLY A 853 35.13 -1.41 -12.28
N ARG A 854 34.30 -2.44 -12.47
CA ARG A 854 33.12 -2.42 -13.32
C ARG A 854 31.86 -2.40 -12.46
N SER A 855 31.49 -1.20 -12.02
CA SER A 855 30.26 -0.97 -11.26
C SER A 855 29.02 -1.07 -12.15
N ASP A 856 29.06 -0.53 -13.36
CA ASP A 856 27.93 -0.54 -14.28
C ASP A 856 27.95 -1.83 -15.12
N LYS A 857 26.83 -2.54 -15.16
CA LYS A 857 26.71 -3.86 -15.80
C LYS A 857 25.40 -4.02 -16.54
N LEU A 858 25.38 -4.99 -17.46
CA LEU A 858 24.16 -5.51 -18.10
C LEU A 858 24.11 -7.03 -17.95
N PHE A 859 23.01 -7.54 -17.40
CA PHE A 859 22.70 -8.97 -17.30
C PHE A 859 21.54 -9.33 -18.23
N LEU A 860 21.79 -10.23 -19.18
CA LEU A 860 20.80 -10.74 -20.13
C LEU A 860 20.31 -12.13 -19.71
N ARG A 861 18.99 -12.32 -19.66
CA ARG A 861 18.35 -13.64 -19.72
C ARG A 861 17.40 -13.67 -20.91
N SER A 862 17.88 -14.18 -22.04
CA SER A 862 17.07 -14.34 -23.26
C SER A 862 17.52 -15.55 -24.08
N ARG A 863 16.63 -16.04 -24.95
CA ARG A 863 17.00 -16.94 -26.05
C ARG A 863 17.04 -16.24 -27.41
N HIS A 864 16.35 -15.11 -27.53
CA HIS A 864 16.07 -14.39 -28.78
C HIS A 864 16.95 -13.14 -28.97
N LEU A 865 17.35 -12.48 -27.88
CA LEU A 865 18.36 -11.41 -27.92
C LEU A 865 19.77 -12.00 -27.81
N VAL A 866 20.73 -11.39 -28.51
CA VAL A 866 22.17 -11.66 -28.37
C VAL A 866 22.92 -10.33 -28.42
N PRO A 867 23.83 -10.01 -27.48
CA PRO A 867 24.66 -8.83 -27.58
C PRO A 867 25.59 -8.95 -28.80
N VAL A 868 25.73 -7.89 -29.58
CA VAL A 868 26.55 -7.86 -30.81
C VAL A 868 27.57 -6.72 -30.83
N GLU A 869 27.36 -5.67 -30.05
CA GLU A 869 28.25 -4.52 -29.92
C GLU A 869 28.16 -3.96 -28.50
N GLY A 870 29.27 -3.46 -27.98
CA GLY A 870 29.34 -2.82 -26.67
C GLY A 870 30.61 -2.00 -26.49
N HIS A 871 30.46 -0.84 -25.86
CA HIS A 871 31.50 0.16 -25.64
C HIS A 871 31.20 1.03 -24.40
N LEU A 872 32.22 1.71 -23.91
CA LEU A 872 32.09 2.71 -22.85
C LEU A 872 31.80 4.10 -23.45
N VAL A 873 30.98 4.90 -22.78
CA VAL A 873 30.62 6.27 -23.15
C VAL A 873 31.05 7.28 -22.08
N GLY A 874 31.28 8.54 -22.48
CA GLY A 874 31.77 9.58 -21.59
C GLY A 874 33.27 9.48 -21.27
N THR A 875 34.03 8.75 -22.08
CA THR A 875 35.47 8.46 -21.93
C THR A 875 36.41 9.63 -22.24
N LYS A 876 35.91 10.87 -22.24
CA LYS A 876 36.67 12.11 -22.46
C LYS A 876 36.25 13.18 -21.45
N SER A 877 37.12 14.16 -21.20
CA SER A 877 36.78 15.26 -20.28
C SER A 877 35.71 16.18 -20.88
N VAL A 878 35.06 16.97 -20.02
CA VAL A 878 34.11 18.03 -20.40
C VAL A 878 34.76 19.08 -21.30
N ASN A 879 36.08 19.30 -21.18
CA ASN A 879 36.81 20.21 -22.07
C ASN A 879 37.00 19.61 -23.47
N ASP A 880 37.40 18.34 -23.56
CA ASP A 880 37.61 17.64 -24.83
C ASP A 880 36.29 17.48 -25.62
N GLU A 881 35.19 17.18 -24.93
CA GLU A 881 33.86 17.06 -25.55
C GLU A 881 33.27 18.40 -26.02
N ASN A 882 33.71 19.53 -25.45
CA ASN A 882 33.30 20.86 -25.89
C ASN A 882 34.33 21.52 -26.83
N GLY A 883 35.53 20.95 -27.00
CA GLY A 883 36.62 21.56 -27.76
C GLY A 883 37.16 22.85 -27.14
N ASN A 884 36.98 23.08 -25.83
CA ASN A 884 37.34 24.31 -25.14
C ASN A 884 38.10 24.04 -23.82
N LYS A 885 38.24 25.06 -22.96
CA LYS A 885 38.90 24.95 -21.64
C LYS A 885 38.06 25.59 -20.54
N ASP A 886 36.74 25.56 -20.70
CA ASP A 886 35.80 26.34 -19.90
C ASP A 886 35.36 25.61 -18.62
N ALA A 887 35.87 24.40 -18.38
CA ALA A 887 35.67 23.60 -17.19
C ALA A 887 37.02 23.21 -16.54
N PRO A 888 37.05 22.80 -15.26
CA PRO A 888 38.27 22.29 -14.65
C PRO A 888 38.84 21.09 -15.42
N ALA A 889 40.17 21.02 -15.55
CA ALA A 889 40.83 19.97 -16.34
C ALA A 889 40.67 18.54 -15.79
N TYR A 890 40.15 18.38 -14.57
CA TYR A 890 39.78 17.09 -14.00
C TYR A 890 38.34 16.64 -14.35
N LEU A 891 37.51 17.51 -14.95
CA LEU A 891 36.07 17.28 -15.00
C LEU A 891 35.67 16.35 -16.15
N PHE A 892 35.12 15.19 -15.81
CA PHE A 892 34.43 14.29 -16.72
C PHE A 892 32.90 14.46 -16.59
N PRO A 893 32.07 13.95 -17.53
CA PRO A 893 30.61 14.08 -17.46
C PRO A 893 30.03 13.39 -16.22
N SER A 894 30.64 12.30 -15.79
CA SER A 894 30.39 11.56 -14.55
C SER A 894 31.72 10.94 -14.08
N ASP A 895 31.80 10.49 -12.83
CA ASP A 895 32.91 9.66 -12.33
C ASP A 895 32.80 8.20 -12.77
N HIS A 896 31.65 7.79 -13.29
CA HIS A 896 31.50 6.54 -14.03
C HIS A 896 31.58 6.80 -15.54
N TYR A 897 32.20 5.90 -16.30
CA TYR A 897 31.94 5.72 -17.72
C TYR A 897 30.63 4.94 -17.91
N GLY A 898 29.75 5.41 -18.78
CA GLY A 898 28.51 4.70 -19.08
C GLY A 898 28.78 3.47 -19.95
N VAL A 899 27.88 2.49 -19.95
CA VAL A 899 27.99 1.28 -20.77
C VAL A 899 26.86 1.25 -21.80
N SER A 900 27.23 1.29 -23.08
CA SER A 900 26.32 1.07 -24.21
C SER A 900 26.41 -0.39 -24.68
N MET A 901 25.28 -0.96 -25.11
CA MET A 901 25.17 -2.35 -25.54
C MET A 901 24.06 -2.50 -26.59
N THR A 902 24.42 -2.97 -27.79
CA THR A 902 23.48 -3.28 -28.88
C THR A 902 23.21 -4.78 -28.91
N PHE A 903 21.93 -5.17 -28.92
CA PHE A 903 21.47 -6.55 -29.02
C PHE A 903 20.79 -6.79 -30.37
N ALA A 904 21.19 -7.82 -31.10
CA ALA A 904 20.48 -8.26 -32.30
C ALA A 904 19.30 -9.17 -31.93
N LEU A 905 18.16 -8.98 -32.59
CA LEU A 905 17.00 -9.86 -32.48
C LEU A 905 17.18 -11.07 -33.43
N LYS A 906 17.24 -12.28 -32.85
CA LYS A 906 17.16 -13.52 -33.62
C LYS A 906 15.76 -13.67 -34.25
N PRO A 907 15.67 -14.17 -35.49
CA PRO A 907 14.46 -14.79 -36.01
C PRO A 907 13.96 -15.93 -35.10
N ARG A 908 12.68 -16.28 -35.23
CA ARG A 908 12.09 -17.47 -34.60
C ARG A 908 12.47 -18.74 -35.34
#